data_AF-Q8L609-F1
#
_entry.id   AF-Q8L609-F1
#
_cell.length_a   1.000
_cell.length_b   1.000
_cell.length_c   1.000
_cell.angle_alpha   90.00
_cell.angle_beta   90.00
_cell.angle_gamma   90.00
#
_symmetry.space_group_name_H-M   'P 1'
#
loop_
_entity.id
_entity.type
_entity.pdbx_description
1 polymer ?
#
loop_
_entity_poly.entity_id
_entity_poly.type
_entity_poly.pdbx_seq_one_letter_code
_entity_poly.pdbx_strand_id
1 'polypeptide(L)'
;MCSLLEHSLAFEGSAELHACASKALVSVGSYLPEMVELYFSRKIVWLRSLLSHTDLSTRESVSRLLGMASCALSDAESCSLLSELISSISQPQKLRFEAQHGGLCAVGFVSAHCLHRIPTVSKAVTQNAVKYLVEVVNLETAPLASVAMEALGHIGICGALPFLVNDSSPGTQVLEILQERLSKLLSGDDIKSVQKIALSLGHICSNETSSSHLKIALDLLFSLSRSKAEEILFAAGEALSFLWGGVPVTADMILKTNYTSLSTDSNFLMKEVKSLSDVKTDTEEDSRTTTRETITGKLFDTLLYSSRKEERCAGTVWMLSLTMYCGQQPSIQLMLPKIQEAFSHLLGDQNELTQELASQGMSIIYELGDASMKKSLVDALVNTLTGTSKRKRAIKLVEESEVFQEGTIGESPSGGKISTYKELCNLANEMGQPDLIYKFMDLANHQASLNSKRGAAFGFSKIAKQAGDALRPHLRLLIPRLIRYQYDPDKNVQDAMAHIWKALIQDPKKAVDEHLNHIFDDLLVQCGSRLWRSREASCLALADIIQGRKFDQVKEHLKKLWIAAFRAMDDIKETVRNAGDKLCRAVTSLTIRICDVTLTELADAKQAMDIVLPFLLSEGIMSKVNSVRKASIGVVMKLAKGAGVALRPHLSDLVCCMLESLSSLEDQGLNYVELHAANIGIETEKLENLRISISKGSPMWETLDLCINIVDIESLEQLIPRLTQLVRGGVGLNTRVGVASFISLLVQKVGSEIKPFTGMLLRLLFPVAKEEKSSAAKRAFSSACGIVLKYSSPSQAQSLIEETAALHSGDRSSQIACASLFKSFSSTAADIMSSHQSAIVPAIFISRFEDEKQISSLFEEVWEDITSGERVTLQLFLQEIVNHICESITSSSWASKKKSGKAICKLTEVLGESLSPHHKRLLQCLVNEIPGRLWEGKDALLDALGALSVACHEAITKEDPTTPTTILSLICSACKKKLKKYRESAFSCLEKVIIAFGDPKFFHAVFPMLYEMCNTASIKTNTQVQAASDAVKTESENGEDGHVPLEKIMECVKSCIQVATIDDILSAKADLIHVLIISLSPGFLWTVKMSGISCVGKLCSRFPSLWTDSMDDLSPSDATKFVHELFHSLVPKLLECIHTVKIAQFHVAASQCLLELIELYSTISSLHPVEVDFKAEVVSLLELEKSEEAKSLLRKSRDALANLPSLN
;
A
#
# COMPACT_ATOMS: atom_id res chain seq x y z
N MET A 1 -37.65 11.28 70.73
CA MET A 1 -37.75 10.71 69.36
C MET A 1 -39.18 10.33 68.99
N CYS A 2 -39.87 9.45 69.72
CA CYS A 2 -41.26 9.05 69.37
C CYS A 2 -42.22 10.22 69.19
N SER A 3 -42.18 11.24 70.05
CA SER A 3 -43.03 12.44 69.92
C SER A 3 -42.72 13.29 68.68
N LEU A 4 -41.47 13.29 68.19
CA LEU A 4 -41.10 13.99 66.96
C LEU A 4 -41.67 13.27 65.73
N LEU A 5 -41.52 11.94 65.69
CA LEU A 5 -42.06 11.11 64.60
C LEU A 5 -43.59 11.08 64.61
N GLU A 6 -44.20 11.11 65.79
CA GLU A 6 -45.65 11.30 65.96
C GLU A 6 -46.11 12.65 65.41
N HIS A 7 -45.37 13.73 65.69
CA HIS A 7 -45.67 15.05 65.13
C HIS A 7 -45.60 15.04 63.60
N SER A 8 -44.63 14.34 63.02
CA SER A 8 -44.53 14.14 61.57
C SER A 8 -45.71 13.36 60.96
N LEU A 9 -46.43 12.55 61.75
CA LEU A 9 -47.64 11.82 61.32
C LEU A 9 -48.94 12.60 61.53
N ALA A 10 -48.92 13.67 62.32
CA ALA A 10 -50.09 14.46 62.68
C ALA A 10 -50.26 15.75 61.83
N PHE A 11 -49.26 16.13 61.06
CA PHE A 11 -49.25 17.34 60.21
C PHE A 11 -49.76 17.02 58.79
N GLU A 12 -50.14 18.03 57.99
CA GLU A 12 -50.43 17.88 56.54
C GLU A 12 -49.14 17.58 55.74
N GLY A 13 -48.45 16.51 56.10
CA GLY A 13 -47.24 16.01 55.44
C GLY A 13 -47.57 15.20 54.19
N SER A 14 -46.56 15.01 53.33
CA SER A 14 -46.71 14.10 52.20
C SER A 14 -46.88 12.64 52.68
N ALA A 15 -47.53 11.82 51.87
CA ALA A 15 -47.65 10.38 52.10
C ALA A 15 -46.28 9.71 52.37
N GLU A 16 -45.21 10.19 51.71
CA GLU A 16 -43.83 9.72 51.88
C GLU A 16 -43.26 10.07 53.27
N LEU A 17 -43.56 11.26 53.80
CA LEU A 17 -43.16 11.64 55.15
C LEU A 17 -43.83 10.76 56.19
N HIS A 18 -45.12 10.45 56.01
CA HIS A 18 -45.86 9.56 56.90
C HIS A 18 -45.32 8.12 56.82
N ALA A 19 -45.00 7.63 55.62
CA ALA A 19 -44.38 6.33 55.41
C ALA A 19 -43.02 6.23 56.12
N CYS A 20 -42.16 7.25 55.98
CA CYS A 20 -40.86 7.31 56.63
C CYS A 20 -40.98 7.40 58.15
N ALA A 21 -41.87 8.26 58.67
CA ALA A 21 -42.04 8.47 60.09
C ALA A 21 -42.60 7.21 60.79
N SER A 22 -43.58 6.54 60.19
CA SER A 22 -44.15 5.30 60.71
C SER A 22 -43.17 4.13 60.67
N LYS A 23 -42.39 3.97 59.60
CA LYS A 23 -41.27 2.99 59.54
C LYS A 23 -40.19 3.29 60.57
N ALA A 24 -39.84 4.56 60.77
CA ALA A 24 -38.86 4.95 61.78
C ALA A 24 -39.35 4.61 63.20
N LEU A 25 -40.64 4.78 63.50
CA LEU A 25 -41.23 4.35 64.77
C LEU A 25 -41.13 2.83 64.97
N VAL A 26 -41.37 2.03 63.92
CA VAL A 26 -41.16 0.57 63.96
C VAL A 26 -39.69 0.23 64.22
N SER A 27 -38.74 0.89 63.55
CA SER A 27 -37.31 0.70 63.81
C SER A 27 -36.94 1.04 65.25
N VAL A 28 -37.47 2.13 65.81
CA VAL A 28 -37.27 2.45 67.24
C VAL A 28 -37.85 1.34 68.13
N GLY A 29 -39.02 0.81 67.79
CA GLY A 29 -39.64 -0.33 68.48
C GLY A 29 -38.79 -1.60 68.43
N SER A 30 -38.09 -1.86 67.33
CA SER A 30 -37.19 -3.03 67.24
C SER A 30 -35.98 -2.96 68.18
N TYR A 31 -35.48 -1.76 68.50
CA TYR A 31 -34.35 -1.58 69.42
C TYR A 31 -34.80 -1.36 70.87
N LEU A 32 -35.97 -0.75 71.08
CA LEU A 32 -36.53 -0.39 72.38
C LEU A 32 -38.00 -0.87 72.49
N PRO A 33 -38.25 -2.19 72.48
CA PRO A 33 -39.60 -2.74 72.40
C PRO A 33 -40.47 -2.33 73.59
N GLU A 34 -40.00 -2.55 74.83
CA GLU A 34 -40.76 -2.25 76.05
C GLU A 34 -41.24 -0.79 76.12
N MET A 35 -40.40 0.15 75.69
CA MET A 35 -40.74 1.58 75.69
C MET A 35 -41.83 1.90 74.67
N VAL A 36 -41.73 1.34 73.46
CA VAL A 36 -42.69 1.57 72.37
C VAL A 36 -44.03 0.90 72.65
N GLU A 37 -44.01 -0.33 73.18
CA GLU A 37 -45.20 -1.06 73.59
C GLU A 37 -46.00 -0.27 74.65
N LEU A 38 -45.34 0.20 75.72
CA LEU A 38 -45.95 1.01 76.78
C LEU A 38 -46.41 2.41 76.31
N TYR A 39 -45.65 3.05 75.42
CA TYR A 39 -45.98 4.38 74.92
C TYR A 39 -47.23 4.35 74.03
N PHE A 40 -47.32 3.38 73.12
CA PHE A 40 -48.41 3.29 72.16
C PHE A 40 -49.66 2.56 72.68
N SER A 41 -49.56 1.75 73.75
CA SER A 41 -50.75 1.18 74.41
C SER A 41 -51.70 2.27 74.91
N ARG A 42 -51.17 3.43 75.31
CA ARG A 42 -51.96 4.62 75.71
C ARG A 42 -52.55 5.40 74.52
N LYS A 43 -52.20 5.03 73.28
CA LYS A 43 -52.54 5.75 72.03
C LYS A 43 -53.21 4.87 70.97
N ILE A 44 -53.86 3.79 71.39
CA ILE A 44 -54.54 2.84 70.50
C ILE A 44 -55.56 3.51 69.59
N VAL A 45 -56.38 4.43 70.12
CA VAL A 45 -57.39 5.16 69.33
C VAL A 45 -56.73 5.99 68.22
N TRP A 46 -55.60 6.63 68.53
CA TRP A 46 -54.83 7.41 67.55
C TRP A 46 -54.24 6.51 66.46
N LEU A 47 -53.61 5.39 66.83
CA LEU A 47 -53.11 4.42 65.85
C LEU A 47 -54.22 3.87 64.95
N ARG A 48 -55.40 3.57 65.52
CA ARG A 48 -56.56 3.09 64.74
C ARG A 48 -57.03 4.10 63.68
N SER A 49 -56.98 5.39 63.98
CA SER A 49 -57.35 6.44 62.99
C SER A 49 -56.46 6.45 61.75
N LEU A 50 -55.22 5.95 61.88
CA LEU A 50 -54.24 5.89 60.80
C LEU A 50 -54.34 4.59 59.97
N LEU A 51 -55.18 3.63 60.36
CA LEU A 51 -55.38 2.38 59.60
C LEU A 51 -56.08 2.62 58.25
N SER A 52 -56.85 3.70 58.11
CA SER A 52 -57.49 4.11 56.85
C SER A 52 -56.67 5.13 56.05
N HIS A 53 -55.39 5.32 56.37
CA HIS A 53 -54.51 6.24 55.66
C HIS A 53 -54.32 5.83 54.18
N THR A 54 -54.11 6.78 53.26
CA THR A 54 -54.00 6.50 51.81
C THR A 54 -52.72 5.75 51.42
N ASP A 55 -51.62 6.01 52.11
CA ASP A 55 -50.33 5.33 51.91
C ASP A 55 -50.30 3.92 52.51
N LEU A 56 -49.89 2.93 51.69
CA LEU A 56 -49.79 1.52 52.06
C LEU A 56 -48.78 1.27 53.19
N SER A 57 -47.58 1.84 53.06
CA SER A 57 -46.47 1.63 54.00
C SER A 57 -46.82 2.14 55.40
N THR A 58 -47.57 3.25 55.46
CA THR A 58 -48.08 3.83 56.69
C THR A 58 -49.09 2.89 57.34
N ARG A 59 -50.07 2.35 56.58
CA ARG A 59 -51.05 1.39 57.11
C ARG A 59 -50.38 0.14 57.69
N GLU A 60 -49.42 -0.44 56.98
CA GLU A 60 -48.70 -1.65 57.42
C GLU A 60 -47.84 -1.37 58.68
N SER A 61 -47.12 -0.25 58.70
CA SER A 61 -46.27 0.14 59.84
C SER A 61 -47.09 0.47 61.09
N VAL A 62 -48.22 1.17 60.93
CA VAL A 62 -49.15 1.47 62.03
C VAL A 62 -49.82 0.20 62.55
N SER A 63 -50.23 -0.72 61.66
CA SER A 63 -50.78 -2.03 62.05
C SER A 63 -49.79 -2.82 62.90
N ARG A 64 -48.50 -2.78 62.53
CA ARG A 64 -47.40 -3.40 63.27
C ARG A 64 -47.19 -2.74 64.63
N LEU A 65 -47.16 -1.41 64.70
CA LEU A 65 -47.07 -0.66 65.96
C LEU A 65 -48.27 -0.94 66.88
N LEU A 66 -49.46 -1.15 66.32
CA LEU A 66 -50.64 -1.53 67.07
C LEU A 66 -50.52 -2.94 67.65
N GLY A 67 -49.91 -3.88 66.93
CA GLY A 67 -49.54 -5.21 67.45
C GLY A 67 -48.50 -5.16 68.57
N MET A 68 -47.49 -4.30 68.46
CA MET A 68 -46.56 -4.04 69.58
C MET A 68 -47.32 -3.46 70.78
N ALA A 69 -48.12 -2.43 70.57
CA ALA A 69 -48.90 -1.78 71.62
C ALA A 69 -49.82 -2.75 72.38
N SER A 70 -50.37 -3.77 71.71
CA SER A 70 -51.22 -4.77 72.37
C SER A 70 -50.46 -5.68 73.34
N CYS A 71 -49.13 -5.78 73.25
CA CYS A 71 -48.32 -6.55 74.20
C CYS A 71 -48.37 -5.96 75.62
N ALA A 72 -48.57 -4.64 75.75
CA ALA A 72 -48.64 -3.92 77.01
C ALA A 72 -50.07 -3.78 77.59
N LEU A 73 -51.11 -4.28 76.91
CA LEU A 73 -52.50 -4.26 77.37
C LEU A 73 -52.83 -5.44 78.28
N SER A 74 -53.90 -5.36 79.08
CA SER A 74 -54.45 -6.54 79.77
C SER A 74 -55.15 -7.49 78.79
N ASP A 75 -55.33 -8.76 79.15
CA ASP A 75 -55.93 -9.77 78.26
C ASP A 75 -57.37 -9.41 77.85
N ALA A 76 -58.14 -8.79 78.76
CA ALA A 76 -59.48 -8.29 78.48
C ALA A 76 -59.48 -7.13 77.47
N GLU A 77 -58.54 -6.19 77.60
CA GLU A 77 -58.37 -5.07 76.68
C GLU A 77 -57.90 -5.53 75.29
N SER A 78 -56.99 -6.50 75.22
CA SER A 78 -56.56 -7.10 73.96
C SER A 78 -57.68 -7.87 73.26
N CYS A 79 -58.53 -8.59 74.02
CA CYS A 79 -59.72 -9.25 73.47
C CYS A 79 -60.75 -8.25 72.94
N SER A 80 -60.99 -7.15 73.68
CA SER A 80 -61.87 -6.07 73.25
C SER A 80 -61.35 -5.42 71.97
N LEU A 81 -60.05 -5.06 71.94
CA LEU A 81 -59.40 -4.47 70.79
C LEU A 81 -59.53 -5.36 69.55
N LEU A 82 -59.26 -6.66 69.67
CA LEU A 82 -59.37 -7.57 68.54
C LEU A 82 -60.81 -7.75 68.06
N SER A 83 -61.77 -7.88 68.99
CA SER A 83 -63.19 -8.00 68.66
C SER A 83 -63.73 -6.74 67.99
N GLU A 84 -63.31 -5.56 68.46
CA GLU A 84 -63.64 -4.27 67.87
C GLU A 84 -63.04 -4.12 66.46
N LEU A 85 -61.76 -4.51 66.28
CA LEU A 85 -61.11 -4.49 64.98
C LEU A 85 -61.87 -5.39 63.99
N ILE A 86 -62.19 -6.63 64.35
CA ILE A 86 -62.97 -7.56 63.51
C ILE A 86 -64.34 -6.96 63.20
N SER A 87 -65.08 -6.50 64.22
CA SER A 87 -66.43 -5.92 64.01
C SER A 87 -66.40 -4.70 63.08
N SER A 88 -65.33 -3.90 63.13
CA SER A 88 -65.17 -2.72 62.29
C SER A 88 -64.97 -3.05 60.81
N ILE A 89 -64.49 -4.26 60.49
CA ILE A 89 -64.21 -4.72 59.12
C ILE A 89 -65.20 -5.79 58.62
N SER A 90 -66.03 -6.39 59.48
CA SER A 90 -67.02 -7.41 59.10
C SER A 90 -68.19 -6.92 58.23
N GLN A 91 -68.30 -5.61 57.95
CA GLN A 91 -69.28 -5.05 56.99
C GLN A 91 -68.56 -4.50 55.73
N PRO A 92 -68.02 -5.38 54.86
CA PRO A 92 -67.13 -4.95 53.77
C PRO A 92 -67.79 -3.99 52.77
N GLN A 93 -69.10 -4.11 52.52
CA GLN A 93 -69.82 -3.28 51.54
C GLN A 93 -69.85 -1.77 51.85
N LYS A 94 -69.41 -1.33 53.05
CA LYS A 94 -69.43 0.08 53.49
C LYS A 94 -68.06 0.73 53.63
N LEU A 95 -66.96 -0.01 53.43
CA LEU A 95 -65.61 0.48 53.71
C LEU A 95 -64.80 0.69 52.44
N ARG A 96 -63.90 1.69 52.46
CA ARG A 96 -62.90 1.87 51.41
C ARG A 96 -61.84 0.79 51.51
N PHE A 97 -61.19 0.49 50.38
CA PHE A 97 -60.12 -0.50 50.28
C PHE A 97 -59.01 -0.27 51.32
N GLU A 98 -58.59 0.98 51.55
CA GLU A 98 -57.53 1.33 52.49
C GLU A 98 -57.89 0.96 53.93
N ALA A 99 -59.14 1.21 54.34
CA ALA A 99 -59.62 0.90 55.67
C ALA A 99 -59.74 -0.62 55.89
N GLN A 100 -60.21 -1.36 54.87
CA GLN A 100 -60.22 -2.82 54.91
C GLN A 100 -58.82 -3.40 54.99
N HIS A 101 -57.89 -2.91 54.15
CA HIS A 101 -56.50 -3.33 54.15
C HIS A 101 -55.83 -3.10 55.52
N GLY A 102 -55.87 -1.87 56.05
CA GLY A 102 -55.25 -1.55 57.33
C GLY A 102 -55.87 -2.33 58.50
N GLY A 103 -57.19 -2.54 58.47
CA GLY A 103 -57.88 -3.37 59.46
C GLY A 103 -57.44 -4.84 59.43
N LEU A 104 -57.33 -5.44 58.25
CA LEU A 104 -56.84 -6.83 58.10
C LEU A 104 -55.39 -6.99 58.57
N CYS A 105 -54.50 -6.06 58.20
CA CYS A 105 -53.12 -6.05 58.70
C CYS A 105 -53.07 -5.97 60.23
N ALA A 106 -53.87 -5.07 60.83
CA ALA A 106 -53.95 -4.89 62.27
C ALA A 106 -54.45 -6.15 62.98
N VAL A 107 -55.48 -6.82 62.44
CA VAL A 107 -55.98 -8.10 62.97
C VAL A 107 -54.85 -9.14 62.98
N GLY A 108 -54.06 -9.25 61.92
CA GLY A 108 -52.92 -10.17 61.84
C GLY A 108 -51.86 -9.91 62.92
N PHE A 109 -51.35 -8.67 63.02
CA PHE A 109 -50.32 -8.31 63.99
C PHE A 109 -50.79 -8.44 65.44
N VAL A 110 -51.98 -7.92 65.77
CA VAL A 110 -52.54 -8.00 67.12
C VAL A 110 -52.80 -9.46 67.51
N SER A 111 -53.35 -10.29 66.59
CA SER A 111 -53.58 -11.72 66.86
C SER A 111 -52.28 -12.49 67.10
N ALA A 112 -51.24 -12.22 66.31
CA ALA A 112 -49.93 -12.84 66.45
C ALA A 112 -49.29 -12.53 67.80
N HIS A 113 -49.31 -11.26 68.22
CA HIS A 113 -48.77 -10.84 69.52
C HIS A 113 -49.57 -11.37 70.71
N CYS A 114 -50.90 -11.53 70.59
CA CYS A 114 -51.72 -12.17 71.62
C CYS A 114 -51.38 -13.66 71.83
N LEU A 115 -50.90 -14.35 70.81
CA LEU A 115 -50.45 -15.76 70.87
C LEU A 115 -49.03 -15.90 71.42
N HIS A 116 -48.18 -14.92 71.19
CA HIS A 116 -46.78 -14.92 71.64
C HIS A 116 -46.63 -14.58 73.14
N ARG A 117 -47.70 -14.13 73.82
CA ARG A 117 -47.72 -13.75 75.24
C ARG A 117 -47.87 -14.95 76.18
N ILE A 118 -47.21 -14.89 77.35
CA ILE A 118 -47.37 -15.88 78.43
C ILE A 118 -47.95 -15.17 79.67
N PRO A 119 -49.12 -15.57 80.21
CA PRO A 119 -50.05 -16.57 79.67
C PRO A 119 -50.76 -16.09 78.41
N THR A 120 -51.20 -17.04 77.58
CA THR A 120 -51.85 -16.77 76.30
C THR A 120 -53.28 -16.26 76.47
N VAL A 121 -53.66 -15.29 75.63
CA VAL A 121 -55.03 -14.76 75.56
C VAL A 121 -56.01 -15.87 75.15
N SER A 122 -57.31 -15.74 75.53
CA SER A 122 -58.37 -16.73 75.28
C SER A 122 -58.37 -17.32 73.85
N LYS A 123 -58.25 -18.65 73.74
CA LYS A 123 -58.26 -19.41 72.46
C LYS A 123 -59.46 -19.10 71.56
N ALA A 124 -60.61 -18.75 72.15
CA ALA A 124 -61.84 -18.44 71.42
C ALA A 124 -61.72 -17.17 70.55
N VAL A 125 -60.93 -16.18 71.00
CA VAL A 125 -60.77 -14.89 70.31
C VAL A 125 -59.83 -15.03 69.12
N THR A 126 -58.75 -15.80 69.27
CA THR A 126 -57.87 -16.18 68.16
C THR A 126 -58.59 -17.06 67.13
N GLN A 127 -59.42 -18.02 67.57
CA GLN A 127 -60.25 -18.81 66.67
C GLN A 127 -61.22 -17.95 65.86
N ASN A 128 -61.83 -16.93 66.48
CA ASN A 128 -62.72 -16.00 65.78
C ASN A 128 -61.97 -15.15 64.74
N ALA A 129 -60.77 -14.66 65.09
CA ALA A 129 -59.92 -13.93 64.15
C ALA A 129 -59.51 -14.80 62.94
N VAL A 130 -59.08 -16.05 63.19
CA VAL A 130 -58.70 -17.00 62.13
C VAL A 130 -59.91 -17.35 61.25
N LYS A 131 -61.08 -17.59 61.85
CA LYS A 131 -62.32 -17.85 61.10
C LYS A 131 -62.66 -16.70 60.16
N TYR A 132 -62.64 -15.47 60.67
CA TYR A 132 -62.90 -14.27 59.87
C TYR A 132 -61.88 -14.10 58.74
N LEU A 133 -60.58 -14.27 59.00
CA LEU A 133 -59.54 -14.17 57.97
C LEU A 133 -59.72 -15.24 56.88
N VAL A 134 -60.10 -16.46 57.24
CA VAL A 134 -60.41 -17.54 56.28
C VAL A 134 -61.62 -17.21 55.41
N GLU A 135 -62.67 -16.60 55.98
CA GLU A 135 -63.81 -16.11 55.20
C GLU A 135 -63.40 -15.02 54.21
N VAL A 136 -62.55 -14.07 54.63
CA VAL A 136 -62.02 -13.01 53.76
C VAL A 136 -61.22 -13.59 52.59
N VAL A 137 -60.34 -14.58 52.82
CA VAL A 137 -59.58 -15.23 51.73
C VAL A 137 -60.50 -15.89 50.70
N ASN A 138 -61.61 -16.48 51.16
CA ASN A 138 -62.58 -17.16 50.29
C ASN A 138 -63.44 -16.21 49.47
N LEU A 139 -63.86 -15.09 50.06
CA LEU A 139 -64.89 -14.22 49.49
C LEU A 139 -64.33 -12.99 48.76
N GLU A 140 -63.16 -12.47 49.15
CA GLU A 140 -62.63 -11.20 48.65
C GLU A 140 -61.71 -11.34 47.42
N THR A 141 -61.38 -10.19 46.83
CA THR A 141 -60.45 -10.06 45.68
C THR A 141 -59.00 -10.42 46.06
N ALA A 142 -58.16 -10.76 45.06
CA ALA A 142 -56.77 -11.19 45.28
C ALA A 142 -55.93 -10.25 46.19
N PRO A 143 -56.01 -8.91 46.08
CA PRO A 143 -55.27 -8.00 46.97
C PRO A 143 -55.71 -8.05 48.44
N LEU A 144 -57.00 -8.23 48.74
CA LEU A 144 -57.46 -8.35 50.13
C LEU A 144 -57.28 -9.77 50.66
N ALA A 145 -57.47 -10.78 49.81
CA ALA A 145 -57.21 -12.17 50.14
C ALA A 145 -55.72 -12.41 50.47
N SER A 146 -54.79 -11.75 49.76
CA SER A 146 -53.36 -11.87 50.06
C SER A 146 -52.97 -11.20 51.37
N VAL A 147 -53.61 -10.08 51.74
CA VAL A 147 -53.42 -9.42 53.05
C VAL A 147 -54.00 -10.28 54.18
N ALA A 148 -55.16 -10.91 53.97
CA ALA A 148 -55.72 -11.84 54.94
C ALA A 148 -54.84 -13.10 55.10
N MET A 149 -54.23 -13.60 54.01
CA MET A 149 -53.23 -14.67 54.09
C MET A 149 -51.97 -14.23 54.83
N GLU A 150 -51.49 -13.00 54.64
CA GLU A 150 -50.36 -12.45 55.40
C GLU A 150 -50.66 -12.34 56.89
N ALA A 151 -51.88 -11.92 57.24
CA ALA A 151 -52.35 -11.93 58.61
C ALA A 151 -52.39 -13.35 59.20
N LEU A 152 -52.83 -14.36 58.46
CA LEU A 152 -52.74 -15.78 58.85
C LEU A 152 -51.28 -16.23 58.99
N GLY A 153 -50.38 -15.76 58.12
CA GLY A 153 -48.93 -15.98 58.21
C GLY A 153 -48.32 -15.43 59.50
N HIS A 154 -48.68 -14.22 59.90
CA HIS A 154 -48.24 -13.63 61.17
C HIS A 154 -48.69 -14.45 62.39
N ILE A 155 -49.90 -15.03 62.33
CA ILE A 155 -50.40 -15.93 63.39
C ILE A 155 -49.60 -17.25 63.35
N GLY A 156 -49.44 -17.84 62.16
CA GLY A 156 -48.78 -19.13 61.97
C GLY A 156 -47.29 -19.18 62.32
N ILE A 157 -46.57 -18.07 62.13
CA ILE A 157 -45.14 -17.98 62.55
C ILE A 157 -44.97 -17.95 64.07
N CYS A 158 -46.03 -17.61 64.83
CA CYS A 158 -46.01 -17.65 66.30
C CYS A 158 -46.41 -19.02 66.87
N GLY A 159 -47.15 -19.83 66.11
CA GLY A 159 -47.61 -21.15 66.52
C GLY A 159 -48.62 -21.73 65.53
N ALA A 160 -48.90 -23.04 65.61
CA ALA A 160 -49.81 -23.72 64.70
C ALA A 160 -51.22 -23.07 64.70
N LEU A 161 -51.81 -22.91 63.52
CA LEU A 161 -53.13 -22.31 63.36
C LEU A 161 -54.20 -23.20 64.04
N PRO A 162 -55.17 -22.61 64.77
CA PRO A 162 -56.22 -23.37 65.42
C PRO A 162 -57.16 -24.03 64.41
N PHE A 163 -57.69 -25.21 64.75
CA PHE A 163 -58.74 -25.87 63.99
C PHE A 163 -60.02 -25.03 63.96
N LEU A 164 -60.66 -24.95 62.79
CA LEU A 164 -61.94 -24.28 62.63
C LEU A 164 -63.08 -25.25 62.96
N VAL A 165 -63.86 -24.92 63.99
CA VAL A 165 -65.04 -25.68 64.41
C VAL A 165 -66.29 -25.02 63.84
N ASN A 166 -67.06 -25.76 63.04
CA ASN A 166 -68.44 -25.41 62.69
C ASN A 166 -69.39 -26.17 63.62
N ASP A 167 -70.58 -25.63 63.88
CA ASP A 167 -71.56 -26.16 64.86
C ASP A 167 -72.05 -27.61 64.59
N SER A 168 -71.50 -28.32 63.60
CA SER A 168 -71.91 -29.68 63.20
C SER A 168 -70.80 -30.62 62.68
N SER A 169 -69.49 -30.30 62.80
CA SER A 169 -68.41 -31.19 62.32
C SER A 169 -67.14 -31.17 63.21
N PRO A 170 -66.33 -32.26 63.24
CA PRO A 170 -65.00 -32.22 63.84
C PRO A 170 -64.13 -31.17 63.12
N GLY A 171 -63.29 -30.46 63.87
CA GLY A 171 -62.58 -29.28 63.37
C GLY A 171 -61.70 -29.57 62.15
N THR A 172 -61.79 -28.71 61.13
CA THR A 172 -61.02 -28.83 59.86
C THR A 172 -59.81 -27.90 59.89
N GLN A 173 -58.71 -28.29 59.23
CA GLN A 173 -57.49 -27.47 59.13
C GLN A 173 -57.68 -26.31 58.16
N VAL A 174 -57.00 -25.19 58.42
CA VAL A 174 -57.17 -23.94 57.65
C VAL A 174 -56.80 -24.10 56.17
N LEU A 175 -55.65 -24.71 55.85
CA LEU A 175 -55.26 -24.87 54.45
C LEU A 175 -56.08 -25.94 53.70
N GLU A 176 -56.69 -26.91 54.38
CA GLU A 176 -57.63 -27.86 53.73
C GLU A 176 -58.87 -27.12 53.20
N ILE A 177 -59.40 -26.17 53.98
CA ILE A 177 -60.54 -25.33 53.56
C ILE A 177 -60.11 -24.39 52.41
N LEU A 178 -58.92 -23.81 52.50
CA LEU A 178 -58.45 -22.79 51.58
C LEU A 178 -57.80 -23.35 50.30
N GLN A 179 -57.51 -24.64 50.22
CA GLN A 179 -56.69 -25.24 49.15
C GLN A 179 -57.17 -24.88 47.73
N GLU A 180 -58.47 -25.04 47.44
CA GLU A 180 -59.03 -24.76 46.12
C GLU A 180 -58.94 -23.26 45.78
N ARG A 181 -59.25 -22.40 46.76
CA ARG A 181 -59.18 -20.94 46.59
C ARG A 181 -57.75 -20.48 46.38
N LEU A 182 -56.80 -20.97 47.17
CA LEU A 182 -55.38 -20.62 47.08
C LEU A 182 -54.78 -21.10 45.77
N SER A 183 -55.17 -22.28 45.28
CA SER A 183 -54.74 -22.77 43.96
C SER A 183 -55.15 -21.78 42.85
N LYS A 184 -56.37 -21.25 42.90
CA LYS A 184 -56.85 -20.23 41.94
C LYS A 184 -56.11 -18.90 42.09
N LEU A 185 -55.90 -18.42 43.32
CA LEU A 185 -55.20 -17.17 43.59
C LEU A 185 -53.72 -17.21 43.16
N LEU A 186 -53.03 -18.32 43.42
CA LEU A 186 -51.63 -18.52 43.02
C LEU A 186 -51.46 -18.64 41.50
N SER A 187 -52.50 -19.07 40.78
CA SER A 187 -52.53 -19.08 39.31
C SER A 187 -52.94 -17.75 38.66
N GLY A 188 -53.24 -16.72 39.46
CA GLY A 188 -53.67 -15.41 38.97
C GLY A 188 -52.53 -14.49 38.53
N ASP A 189 -52.88 -13.40 37.86
CA ASP A 189 -51.91 -12.46 37.26
C ASP A 189 -51.34 -11.41 38.24
N ASP A 190 -51.90 -11.29 39.45
CA ASP A 190 -51.44 -10.31 40.44
C ASP A 190 -50.19 -10.78 41.18
N ILE A 191 -49.03 -10.48 40.59
CA ILE A 191 -47.70 -10.85 41.07
C ILE A 191 -47.49 -10.50 42.55
N LYS A 192 -47.97 -9.35 43.03
CA LYS A 192 -47.77 -8.93 44.44
C LYS A 192 -48.60 -9.77 45.41
N SER A 193 -49.84 -10.08 45.05
CA SER A 193 -50.69 -10.96 45.85
C SER A 193 -50.16 -12.39 45.87
N VAL A 194 -49.69 -12.92 44.74
CA VAL A 194 -49.09 -14.26 44.67
C VAL A 194 -47.84 -14.36 45.54
N GLN A 195 -46.94 -13.36 45.50
CA GLN A 195 -45.76 -13.30 46.39
C GLN A 195 -46.14 -13.32 47.86
N LYS A 196 -47.08 -12.45 48.25
CA LYS A 196 -47.53 -12.32 49.64
C LYS A 196 -48.18 -13.62 50.13
N ILE A 197 -49.00 -14.29 49.31
CA ILE A 197 -49.59 -15.59 49.62
C ILE A 197 -48.51 -16.67 49.76
N ALA A 198 -47.54 -16.74 48.84
CA ALA A 198 -46.46 -17.73 48.90
C ALA A 198 -45.62 -17.60 50.17
N LEU A 199 -45.19 -16.38 50.52
CA LEU A 199 -44.46 -16.11 51.77
C LEU A 199 -45.28 -16.49 53.00
N SER A 200 -46.58 -16.18 52.99
CA SER A 200 -47.50 -16.50 54.08
C SER A 200 -47.62 -18.02 54.29
N LEU A 201 -47.67 -18.81 53.22
CA LEU A 201 -47.63 -20.28 53.32
C LEU A 201 -46.34 -20.75 54.02
N GLY A 202 -45.22 -20.12 53.70
CA GLY A 202 -43.94 -20.36 54.39
C GLY A 202 -44.03 -20.09 55.89
N HIS A 203 -44.56 -18.92 56.27
CA HIS A 203 -44.73 -18.53 57.67
C HIS A 203 -45.68 -19.45 58.44
N ILE A 204 -46.81 -19.84 57.85
CA ILE A 204 -47.79 -20.78 58.44
C ILE A 204 -47.13 -22.14 58.74
N CYS A 205 -46.30 -22.63 57.82
CA CYS A 205 -45.72 -23.96 57.92
C CYS A 205 -44.48 -24.04 58.82
N SER A 206 -43.93 -22.91 59.28
CA SER A 206 -42.68 -22.89 60.07
C SER A 206 -42.77 -23.71 61.37
N ASN A 207 -43.94 -23.68 62.02
CA ASN A 207 -44.20 -24.36 63.29
C ASN A 207 -45.28 -25.45 63.18
N GLU A 208 -45.60 -25.90 61.96
CA GLU A 208 -46.63 -26.91 61.71
C GLU A 208 -46.04 -28.33 61.78
N THR A 209 -46.77 -29.25 62.41
CA THR A 209 -46.37 -30.66 62.59
C THR A 209 -47.27 -31.63 61.82
N SER A 210 -48.41 -31.15 61.31
CA SER A 210 -49.37 -31.93 60.51
C SER A 210 -48.82 -32.24 59.11
N SER A 211 -48.64 -33.53 58.80
CA SER A 211 -48.13 -33.98 57.50
C SER A 211 -49.09 -33.65 56.34
N SER A 212 -50.40 -33.65 56.56
CA SER A 212 -51.39 -33.26 55.54
C SER A 212 -51.28 -31.77 55.20
N HIS A 213 -51.08 -30.93 56.23
CA HIS A 213 -50.97 -29.49 56.11
C HIS A 213 -49.71 -29.08 55.35
N LEU A 214 -48.56 -29.66 55.73
CA LEU A 214 -47.28 -29.45 55.06
C LEU A 214 -47.31 -29.91 53.60
N LYS A 215 -47.98 -31.03 53.31
CA LYS A 215 -48.15 -31.52 51.95
C LYS A 215 -48.98 -30.56 51.08
N ILE A 216 -50.10 -30.05 51.59
CA ILE A 216 -50.92 -29.07 50.86
C ILE A 216 -50.12 -27.80 50.55
N ALA A 217 -49.36 -27.29 51.51
CA ALA A 217 -48.52 -26.11 51.31
C ALA A 217 -47.42 -26.36 50.26
N LEU A 218 -46.76 -27.53 50.30
CA LEU A 218 -45.77 -27.93 49.29
C LEU A 218 -46.39 -28.04 47.90
N ASP A 219 -47.55 -28.68 47.76
CA ASP A 219 -48.24 -28.82 46.47
C ASP A 219 -48.62 -27.45 45.88
N LEU A 220 -49.10 -26.52 46.73
CA LEU A 220 -49.39 -25.13 46.35
C LEU A 220 -48.12 -24.39 45.91
N LEU A 221 -47.02 -24.48 46.66
CA LEU A 221 -45.75 -23.83 46.30
C LEU A 221 -45.14 -24.44 45.04
N PHE A 222 -45.19 -25.76 44.87
CA PHE A 222 -44.68 -26.44 43.69
C PHE A 222 -45.48 -26.12 42.42
N SER A 223 -46.76 -25.74 42.53
CA SER A 223 -47.54 -25.27 41.39
C SER A 223 -46.93 -24.02 40.73
N LEU A 224 -46.14 -23.24 41.48
CA LEU A 224 -45.45 -22.04 41.01
C LEU A 224 -44.20 -22.33 40.18
N SER A 225 -43.80 -23.60 40.01
CA SER A 225 -42.56 -23.98 39.29
C SER A 225 -42.55 -23.62 37.80
N ARG A 226 -43.67 -23.13 37.26
CA ARG A 226 -43.84 -22.69 35.87
C ARG A 226 -44.07 -21.19 35.75
N SER A 227 -44.00 -20.45 36.86
CA SER A 227 -44.12 -19.00 36.84
C SER A 227 -42.98 -18.38 36.04
N LYS A 228 -43.31 -17.37 35.22
CA LYS A 228 -42.32 -16.56 34.49
C LYS A 228 -41.88 -15.31 35.28
N ALA A 229 -42.60 -14.97 36.35
CA ALA A 229 -42.26 -13.82 37.19
C ALA A 229 -41.19 -14.24 38.21
N GLU A 230 -40.00 -13.66 38.10
CA GLU A 230 -38.86 -13.96 38.95
C GLU A 230 -39.20 -13.72 40.43
N GLU A 231 -39.97 -12.68 40.71
CA GLU A 231 -40.32 -12.31 42.08
C GLU A 231 -41.19 -13.36 42.77
N ILE A 232 -42.05 -14.06 42.01
CA ILE A 232 -42.84 -15.20 42.52
C ILE A 232 -41.93 -16.38 42.83
N LEU A 233 -40.95 -16.66 41.95
CA LEU A 233 -40.01 -17.77 42.16
C LEU A 233 -39.15 -17.53 43.40
N PHE A 234 -38.66 -16.31 43.62
CA PHE A 234 -37.93 -15.95 44.83
C PHE A 234 -38.80 -16.07 46.09
N ALA A 235 -40.03 -15.56 46.08
CA ALA A 235 -40.97 -15.68 47.20
C ALA A 235 -41.28 -17.15 47.54
N ALA A 236 -41.47 -18.00 46.52
CA ALA A 236 -41.65 -19.44 46.72
C ALA A 236 -40.38 -20.10 47.27
N GLY A 237 -39.19 -19.71 46.82
CA GLY A 237 -37.91 -20.21 47.35
C GLY A 237 -37.68 -19.80 48.82
N GLU A 238 -38.06 -18.59 49.20
CA GLU A 238 -38.07 -18.15 50.59
C GLU A 238 -39.06 -18.96 51.43
N ALA A 239 -40.28 -19.16 50.94
CA ALA A 239 -41.29 -19.98 51.62
C ALA A 239 -40.81 -21.42 51.83
N LEU A 240 -40.23 -22.05 50.80
CA LEU A 240 -39.61 -23.37 50.90
C LEU A 240 -38.47 -23.42 51.92
N SER A 241 -37.75 -22.31 52.12
CA SER A 241 -36.70 -22.21 53.16
C SER A 241 -37.30 -22.24 54.57
N PHE A 242 -38.44 -21.58 54.80
CA PHE A 242 -39.18 -21.71 56.06
C PHE A 242 -39.68 -23.14 56.30
N LEU A 243 -40.19 -23.84 55.26
CA LEU A 243 -40.59 -25.25 55.35
C LEU A 243 -39.40 -26.20 55.58
N TRP A 244 -38.23 -25.88 55.04
CA TRP A 244 -37.00 -26.66 55.23
C TRP A 244 -36.47 -26.56 56.67
N GLY A 245 -36.66 -25.39 57.28
CA GLY A 245 -36.26 -25.06 58.65
C GLY A 245 -34.78 -24.66 58.76
N GLY A 246 -34.47 -23.86 59.78
CA GLY A 246 -33.11 -23.36 60.01
C GLY A 246 -32.81 -21.98 59.40
N VAL A 247 -33.85 -21.26 59.00
CA VAL A 247 -33.75 -19.86 58.55
C VAL A 247 -33.29 -18.98 59.71
N PRO A 248 -32.31 -18.07 59.53
CA PRO A 248 -31.75 -17.26 60.62
C PRO A 248 -32.58 -16.00 60.90
N VAL A 249 -33.90 -16.16 60.98
CA VAL A 249 -34.88 -15.11 61.28
C VAL A 249 -35.86 -15.62 62.35
N THR A 250 -36.15 -14.80 63.36
CA THR A 250 -37.09 -15.12 64.43
C THR A 250 -38.48 -14.53 64.16
N ALA A 251 -39.54 -15.08 64.76
CA ALA A 251 -40.89 -14.52 64.66
C ALA A 251 -40.94 -13.04 65.10
N ASP A 252 -40.20 -12.69 66.17
CA ASP A 252 -40.06 -11.32 66.65
C ASP A 252 -39.39 -10.41 65.62
N MET A 253 -38.42 -10.90 64.83
CA MET A 253 -37.80 -10.11 63.77
C MET A 253 -38.81 -9.79 62.64
N ILE A 254 -39.70 -10.72 62.32
CA ILE A 254 -40.75 -10.53 61.31
C ILE A 254 -41.84 -9.56 61.81
N LEU A 255 -42.26 -9.72 63.05
CA LEU A 255 -43.39 -8.98 63.62
C LEU A 255 -43.01 -7.62 64.19
N LYS A 256 -41.79 -7.45 64.73
CA LYS A 256 -41.38 -6.24 65.45
C LYS A 256 -40.40 -5.33 64.70
N THR A 257 -40.04 -5.66 63.47
CA THR A 257 -39.12 -4.82 62.65
C THR A 257 -39.76 -4.44 61.32
N ASN A 258 -39.07 -3.63 60.51
CA ASN A 258 -39.47 -3.35 59.13
C ASN A 258 -39.15 -4.51 58.16
N TYR A 259 -39.11 -5.74 58.67
CA TYR A 259 -38.90 -6.94 57.88
C TYR A 259 -39.98 -7.06 56.80
N THR A 260 -39.55 -7.47 55.60
CA THR A 260 -40.43 -7.68 54.45
C THR A 260 -40.22 -9.06 53.82
N SER A 261 -38.97 -9.50 53.67
CA SER A 261 -38.59 -10.77 53.04
C SER A 261 -37.16 -11.15 53.39
N LEU A 262 -36.80 -12.44 53.23
CA LEU A 262 -35.44 -12.91 53.47
C LEU A 262 -34.44 -12.24 52.51
N SER A 263 -34.85 -11.94 51.28
CA SER A 263 -34.00 -11.24 50.31
C SER A 263 -33.61 -9.80 50.67
N THR A 264 -34.16 -9.22 51.75
CA THR A 264 -33.83 -7.84 52.18
C THR A 264 -32.76 -7.74 53.28
N ASP A 265 -32.40 -8.85 53.93
CA ASP A 265 -31.34 -8.88 54.95
C ASP A 265 -29.99 -9.31 54.35
N SER A 266 -28.91 -8.61 54.70
CA SER A 266 -27.62 -8.72 53.99
C SER A 266 -26.57 -9.64 54.64
N ASN A 267 -26.89 -10.25 55.78
CA ASN A 267 -25.89 -10.93 56.65
C ASN A 267 -26.09 -12.45 56.81
N PHE A 268 -26.81 -13.11 55.90
CA PHE A 268 -27.16 -14.54 56.04
C PHE A 268 -25.95 -15.48 56.08
N LEU A 269 -24.89 -15.19 55.31
CA LEU A 269 -23.68 -16.03 55.27
C LEU A 269 -22.76 -15.85 56.50
N MET A 270 -22.97 -14.80 57.31
CA MET A 270 -22.07 -14.43 58.42
C MET A 270 -22.71 -14.44 59.81
N LYS A 271 -24.02 -14.68 59.94
CA LYS A 271 -24.65 -14.83 61.25
C LYS A 271 -24.40 -16.24 61.78
N GLU A 272 -23.64 -16.37 62.87
CA GLU A 272 -23.67 -17.57 63.69
C GLU A 272 -25.11 -17.80 64.16
N VAL A 273 -25.73 -18.87 63.67
CA VAL A 273 -27.00 -19.35 64.23
C VAL A 273 -26.65 -19.87 65.62
N LYS A 274 -26.88 -19.06 66.67
CA LYS A 274 -26.90 -19.57 68.03
C LYS A 274 -27.91 -20.72 68.03
N SER A 275 -27.41 -21.94 68.26
CA SER A 275 -28.22 -23.13 68.39
C SER A 275 -29.29 -22.85 69.43
N LEU A 276 -30.52 -22.61 68.97
CA LEU A 276 -31.69 -22.58 69.82
C LEU A 276 -31.84 -24.02 70.30
N SER A 277 -31.50 -24.21 71.57
CA SER A 277 -31.69 -25.43 72.33
C SER A 277 -33.17 -25.79 72.30
N ASP A 278 -33.51 -26.77 71.48
CA ASP A 278 -34.83 -27.35 71.46
C ASP A 278 -34.76 -28.70 72.18
N VAL A 279 -35.46 -28.77 73.31
CA VAL A 279 -36.03 -30.02 73.81
C VAL A 279 -37.07 -30.45 72.75
N LYS A 280 -36.67 -31.31 71.80
CA LYS A 280 -37.58 -31.88 70.80
C LYS A 280 -38.13 -33.21 71.27
N THR A 281 -39.43 -33.40 71.08
CA THR A 281 -40.09 -34.71 71.09
C THR A 281 -39.90 -35.41 69.74
N ASP A 282 -39.63 -36.71 69.75
CA ASP A 282 -39.29 -37.55 68.57
C ASP A 282 -40.24 -37.37 67.36
N THR A 283 -41.52 -37.05 67.58
CA THR A 283 -42.53 -36.84 66.53
C THR A 283 -42.36 -35.58 65.68
N GLU A 284 -41.65 -34.55 66.16
CA GLU A 284 -41.44 -33.29 65.41
C GLU A 284 -40.28 -33.37 64.40
N GLU A 285 -39.36 -34.32 64.59
CA GLU A 285 -38.17 -34.50 63.75
C GLU A 285 -38.49 -35.35 62.50
N ASP A 286 -39.39 -36.33 62.62
CA ASP A 286 -39.84 -37.20 61.52
C ASP A 286 -40.63 -36.44 60.42
N SER A 287 -41.52 -35.52 60.80
CA SER A 287 -42.34 -34.74 59.86
C SER A 287 -41.50 -33.76 59.03
N ARG A 288 -40.56 -33.07 59.66
CA ARG A 288 -39.62 -32.15 58.98
C ARG A 288 -38.64 -32.89 58.08
N THR A 289 -38.21 -34.10 58.47
CA THR A 289 -37.35 -34.94 57.63
C THR A 289 -38.07 -35.33 56.33
N THR A 290 -39.33 -35.75 56.43
CA THR A 290 -40.19 -36.08 55.26
C THR A 290 -40.38 -34.87 54.33
N THR A 291 -40.57 -33.67 54.90
CA THR A 291 -40.67 -32.41 54.12
C THR A 291 -39.37 -32.10 53.36
N ARG A 292 -38.21 -32.24 54.00
CA ARG A 292 -36.90 -32.02 53.37
C ARG A 292 -36.64 -33.00 52.23
N GLU A 293 -37.00 -34.27 52.41
CA GLU A 293 -36.92 -35.29 51.36
C GLU A 293 -37.82 -34.96 50.18
N THR A 294 -39.05 -34.52 50.44
CA THR A 294 -40.02 -34.12 49.39
C THR A 294 -39.51 -32.92 48.57
N ILE A 295 -38.97 -31.89 49.24
CA ILE A 295 -38.36 -30.73 48.57
C ILE A 295 -37.14 -31.17 47.76
N THR A 296 -36.27 -32.01 48.33
CA THR A 296 -35.07 -32.53 47.67
C THR A 296 -35.41 -33.32 46.41
N GLY A 297 -36.36 -34.25 46.50
CA GLY A 297 -36.83 -35.05 45.36
C GLY A 297 -37.44 -34.17 44.27
N LYS A 298 -38.26 -33.18 44.64
CA LYS A 298 -38.82 -32.24 43.66
C LYS A 298 -37.73 -31.45 42.93
N LEU A 299 -36.74 -30.92 43.65
CA LEU A 299 -35.66 -30.14 43.04
C LEU A 299 -34.77 -30.98 42.13
N PHE A 300 -34.20 -32.08 42.64
CA PHE A 300 -33.21 -32.87 41.90
C PHE A 300 -33.80 -33.82 40.88
N ASP A 301 -34.99 -34.37 41.10
CA ASP A 301 -35.53 -35.39 40.21
C ASP A 301 -36.51 -34.81 39.18
N THR A 302 -37.07 -33.61 39.44
CA THR A 302 -38.04 -32.95 38.54
C THR A 302 -37.55 -31.63 37.95
N LEU A 303 -37.03 -30.71 38.75
CA LEU A 303 -36.86 -29.31 38.32
C LEU A 303 -35.48 -29.00 37.71
N LEU A 304 -34.39 -29.26 38.43
CA LEU A 304 -33.02 -28.85 38.06
C LEU A 304 -32.54 -29.46 36.73
N TYR A 305 -33.09 -30.61 36.34
CA TYR A 305 -32.77 -31.31 35.09
C TYR A 305 -33.98 -31.45 34.15
N SER A 306 -35.02 -30.62 34.32
CA SER A 306 -36.20 -30.63 33.44
C SER A 306 -35.82 -30.29 31.99
N SER A 307 -36.54 -30.84 31.01
CA SER A 307 -36.43 -30.38 29.61
C SER A 307 -37.00 -28.96 29.42
N ARG A 308 -37.82 -28.46 30.35
CA ARG A 308 -38.47 -27.15 30.28
C ARG A 308 -37.63 -26.06 30.97
N LYS A 309 -37.43 -24.93 30.27
CA LYS A 309 -36.61 -23.81 30.77
C LYS A 309 -37.19 -23.14 32.02
N GLU A 310 -38.52 -23.03 32.11
CA GLU A 310 -39.20 -22.39 33.25
C GLU A 310 -39.03 -23.20 34.53
N GLU A 311 -39.12 -24.53 34.43
CA GLU A 311 -38.94 -25.45 35.56
C GLU A 311 -37.49 -25.51 36.03
N ARG A 312 -36.52 -25.48 35.10
CA ARG A 312 -35.09 -25.37 35.47
C ARG A 312 -34.79 -24.04 36.14
N CYS A 313 -35.34 -22.93 35.65
CA CYS A 313 -35.21 -21.62 36.27
C CYS A 313 -35.78 -21.62 37.70
N ALA A 314 -37.01 -22.11 37.89
CA ALA A 314 -37.61 -22.25 39.21
C ALA A 314 -36.78 -23.15 40.16
N GLY A 315 -36.32 -24.31 39.66
CA GLY A 315 -35.44 -25.20 40.42
C GLY A 315 -34.14 -24.51 40.84
N THR A 316 -33.55 -23.72 39.96
CA THR A 316 -32.30 -22.97 40.23
C THR A 316 -32.52 -21.89 41.29
N VAL A 317 -33.58 -21.09 41.16
CA VAL A 317 -33.95 -20.05 42.14
C VAL A 317 -34.19 -20.67 43.52
N TRP A 318 -34.97 -21.76 43.59
CA TRP A 318 -35.31 -22.40 44.85
C TRP A 318 -34.11 -23.10 45.50
N MET A 319 -33.26 -23.75 44.71
CA MET A 319 -32.02 -24.35 45.21
C MET A 319 -31.06 -23.27 45.73
N LEU A 320 -30.95 -22.13 45.03
CA LEU A 320 -30.14 -21.01 45.50
C LEU A 320 -30.68 -20.43 46.81
N SER A 321 -32.00 -20.20 46.92
CA SER A 321 -32.62 -19.72 48.17
C SER A 321 -32.37 -20.67 49.34
N LEU A 322 -32.53 -21.98 49.15
CA LEU A 322 -32.22 -22.97 50.19
C LEU A 322 -30.74 -22.95 50.59
N THR A 323 -29.84 -22.86 49.60
CA THR A 323 -28.39 -22.80 49.86
C THR A 323 -28.01 -21.52 50.62
N MET A 324 -28.62 -20.38 50.25
CA MET A 324 -28.35 -19.07 50.83
C MET A 324 -28.89 -18.93 52.25
N TYR A 325 -30.13 -19.36 52.50
CA TYR A 325 -30.81 -19.14 53.79
C TYR A 325 -30.69 -20.34 54.75
N CYS A 326 -30.52 -21.56 54.25
CA CYS A 326 -30.42 -22.78 55.04
C CYS A 326 -29.06 -23.48 54.92
N GLY A 327 -28.05 -22.82 54.33
CA GLY A 327 -26.74 -23.41 54.01
C GLY A 327 -25.97 -23.99 55.20
N GLN A 328 -26.21 -23.51 56.41
CA GLN A 328 -25.58 -23.99 57.65
C GLN A 328 -26.25 -25.26 58.22
N GLN A 329 -27.40 -25.68 57.68
CA GLN A 329 -28.08 -26.90 58.12
C GLN A 329 -27.28 -28.15 57.71
N PRO A 330 -27.13 -29.16 58.59
CA PRO A 330 -26.35 -30.36 58.28
C PRO A 330 -26.78 -31.10 57.01
N SER A 331 -28.08 -31.10 56.70
CA SER A 331 -28.61 -31.74 55.48
C SER A 331 -28.14 -31.06 54.19
N ILE A 332 -28.04 -29.72 54.17
CA ILE A 332 -27.53 -28.97 53.02
C ILE A 332 -26.01 -29.12 52.91
N GLN A 333 -25.29 -29.09 54.04
CA GLN A 333 -23.84 -29.28 54.11
C GLN A 333 -23.38 -30.62 53.49
N LEU A 334 -24.11 -31.71 53.79
CA LEU A 334 -23.84 -33.03 53.18
C LEU A 334 -24.15 -33.07 51.67
N MET A 335 -25.02 -32.19 51.19
CA MET A 335 -25.45 -32.13 49.79
C MET A 335 -24.61 -31.18 48.92
N LEU A 336 -23.69 -30.39 49.49
CA LEU A 336 -22.89 -29.39 48.74
C LEU A 336 -22.25 -29.94 47.45
N PRO A 337 -21.63 -31.13 47.41
CA PRO A 337 -21.09 -31.68 46.16
C PRO A 337 -22.17 -31.93 45.09
N LYS A 338 -23.34 -32.41 45.50
CA LYS A 338 -24.47 -32.70 44.61
C LYS A 338 -25.13 -31.41 44.10
N ILE A 339 -25.20 -30.39 44.96
CA ILE A 339 -25.68 -29.05 44.58
C ILE A 339 -24.68 -28.41 43.60
N GLN A 340 -23.37 -28.56 43.81
CA GLN A 340 -22.36 -28.08 42.87
C GLN A 340 -22.50 -28.74 41.50
N GLU A 341 -22.73 -30.05 41.45
CA GLU A 341 -22.98 -30.76 40.18
C GLU A 341 -24.20 -30.18 39.45
N ALA A 342 -25.28 -29.88 40.17
CA ALA A 342 -26.47 -29.28 39.59
C ALA A 342 -26.22 -27.85 39.06
N PHE A 343 -25.60 -26.97 39.85
CA PHE A 343 -25.27 -25.63 39.37
C PHE A 343 -24.26 -25.66 38.21
N SER A 344 -23.26 -26.56 38.25
CA SER A 344 -22.32 -26.74 37.15
C SER A 344 -23.02 -27.16 35.86
N HIS A 345 -24.06 -28.00 35.92
CA HIS A 345 -24.89 -28.34 34.76
C HIS A 345 -25.66 -27.12 34.24
N LEU A 346 -26.19 -26.29 35.14
CA LEU A 346 -27.01 -25.13 34.82
C LEU A 346 -26.22 -23.91 34.30
N LEU A 347 -24.89 -23.89 34.47
CA LEU A 347 -24.02 -22.88 33.84
C LEU A 347 -24.11 -22.88 32.30
N GLY A 348 -24.46 -24.03 31.70
CA GLY A 348 -24.65 -24.15 30.26
C GLY A 348 -26.09 -23.85 29.77
N ASP A 349 -26.99 -23.42 30.64
CA ASP A 349 -28.40 -23.20 30.29
C ASP A 349 -28.59 -22.00 29.34
N GLN A 350 -29.63 -21.97 28.50
CA GLN A 350 -29.88 -20.81 27.63
C GLN A 350 -30.53 -19.62 28.35
N ASN A 351 -31.14 -19.84 29.52
CA ASN A 351 -31.77 -18.78 30.30
C ASN A 351 -30.73 -17.98 31.11
N GLU A 352 -30.71 -16.66 30.91
CA GLU A 352 -29.72 -15.78 31.54
C GLU A 352 -29.81 -15.76 33.06
N LEU A 353 -31.02 -15.73 33.64
CA LEU A 353 -31.22 -15.75 35.08
C LEU A 353 -30.72 -17.08 35.67
N THR A 354 -31.03 -18.20 35.02
CA THR A 354 -30.55 -19.53 35.43
C THR A 354 -29.02 -19.58 35.48
N GLN A 355 -28.34 -19.11 34.43
CA GLN A 355 -26.87 -19.09 34.40
C GLN A 355 -26.27 -18.21 35.49
N GLU A 356 -26.84 -17.01 35.70
CA GLU A 356 -26.37 -16.06 36.70
C GLU A 356 -26.52 -16.62 38.12
N LEU A 357 -27.71 -17.14 38.45
CA LEU A 357 -27.99 -17.73 39.76
C LEU A 357 -27.19 -19.01 40.01
N ALA A 358 -26.94 -19.82 38.97
CA ALA A 358 -26.06 -20.98 39.07
C ALA A 358 -24.60 -20.55 39.36
N SER A 359 -24.11 -19.51 38.69
CA SER A 359 -22.79 -18.93 38.92
C SER A 359 -22.63 -18.42 40.36
N GLN A 360 -23.63 -17.67 40.85
CA GLN A 360 -23.68 -17.23 42.26
C GLN A 360 -23.74 -18.42 43.23
N GLY A 361 -24.53 -19.43 42.91
CA GLY A 361 -24.64 -20.66 43.70
C GLY A 361 -23.31 -21.40 43.86
N MET A 362 -22.49 -21.46 42.80
CA MET A 362 -21.16 -22.06 42.84
C MET A 362 -20.24 -21.36 43.84
N SER A 363 -20.23 -20.03 43.87
CA SER A 363 -19.44 -19.25 44.83
C SER A 363 -19.93 -19.42 46.27
N ILE A 364 -21.25 -19.41 46.48
CA ILE A 364 -21.83 -19.59 47.82
C ILE A 364 -21.50 -20.98 48.38
N ILE A 365 -21.58 -22.03 47.57
CA ILE A 365 -21.21 -23.40 47.98
C ILE A 365 -19.74 -23.48 48.39
N TYR A 366 -18.86 -22.81 47.65
CA TYR A 366 -17.44 -22.76 47.98
C TYR A 366 -17.20 -22.05 49.33
N GLU A 367 -17.96 -21.00 49.65
CA GLU A 367 -17.84 -20.32 50.95
C GLU A 367 -18.44 -21.12 52.12
N LEU A 368 -19.51 -21.88 51.88
CA LEU A 368 -20.13 -22.74 52.89
C LEU A 368 -19.31 -23.97 53.25
N GLY A 369 -18.42 -24.44 52.37
CA GLY A 369 -17.60 -25.62 52.58
C GLY A 369 -16.43 -25.40 53.55
N ASP A 370 -16.10 -26.42 54.35
CA ASP A 370 -14.86 -26.45 55.13
C ASP A 370 -13.61 -26.62 54.22
N ALA A 371 -12.41 -26.55 54.78
CA ALA A 371 -11.17 -26.62 54.00
C ALA A 371 -11.02 -27.90 53.17
N SER A 372 -11.54 -29.04 53.66
CA SER A 372 -11.51 -30.33 52.95
C SER A 372 -12.52 -30.33 51.80
N MET A 373 -13.73 -29.84 52.06
CA MET A 373 -14.80 -29.70 51.09
C MET A 373 -14.40 -28.73 49.97
N LYS A 374 -13.85 -27.55 50.29
CA LYS A 374 -13.36 -26.58 49.29
C LYS A 374 -12.39 -27.20 48.30
N LYS A 375 -11.46 -28.04 48.77
CA LYS A 375 -10.53 -28.76 47.89
C LYS A 375 -11.25 -29.77 47.00
N SER A 376 -12.15 -30.58 47.56
CA SER A 376 -12.94 -31.54 46.80
C SER A 376 -13.84 -30.87 45.75
N LEU A 377 -14.38 -29.69 46.05
CA LEU A 377 -15.21 -28.89 45.16
C LEU A 377 -14.40 -28.35 43.98
N VAL A 378 -13.19 -27.83 44.22
CA VAL A 378 -12.25 -27.40 43.16
C VAL A 378 -11.88 -28.57 42.26
N ASP A 379 -11.49 -29.70 42.82
CA ASP A 379 -11.10 -30.89 42.06
C ASP A 379 -12.26 -31.42 41.19
N ALA A 380 -13.49 -31.39 41.71
CA ALA A 380 -14.69 -31.80 40.97
C ALA A 380 -15.02 -30.83 39.82
N LEU A 381 -14.85 -29.53 40.03
CA LEU A 381 -15.09 -28.51 39.00
C LEU A 381 -14.09 -28.62 37.85
N VAL A 382 -12.80 -28.73 38.17
CA VAL A 382 -11.73 -28.89 37.17
C VAL A 382 -12.00 -30.13 36.31
N ASN A 383 -12.28 -31.28 36.92
CA ASN A 383 -12.57 -32.52 36.19
C ASN A 383 -13.82 -32.44 35.29
N THR A 384 -14.81 -31.65 35.69
CA THR A 384 -16.04 -31.43 34.89
C THR A 384 -15.77 -30.56 33.67
N LEU A 385 -14.92 -29.54 33.80
CA LEU A 385 -14.57 -28.61 32.73
C LEU A 385 -13.49 -29.14 31.78
N THR A 386 -12.58 -30.01 32.25
CA THR A 386 -11.56 -30.66 31.42
C THR A 386 -12.09 -31.88 30.65
N GLY A 387 -13.37 -32.23 30.81
CA GLY A 387 -14.03 -33.29 30.04
C GLY A 387 -13.62 -34.74 30.40
N THR A 388 -12.97 -34.95 31.56
CA THR A 388 -12.49 -36.26 31.99
C THR A 388 -13.58 -37.14 32.63
N SER A 389 -14.74 -36.57 32.98
CA SER A 389 -15.86 -37.28 33.60
C SER A 389 -16.95 -37.68 32.59
N LYS A 390 -17.25 -38.98 32.45
CA LYS A 390 -18.47 -39.46 31.79
C LYS A 390 -19.69 -39.05 32.62
N ARG A 391 -20.62 -38.28 32.04
CA ARG A 391 -21.86 -37.79 32.71
C ARG A 391 -22.64 -38.97 33.32
N LYS A 392 -22.88 -38.95 34.64
CA LYS A 392 -23.48 -40.06 35.40
C LYS A 392 -25.02 -40.14 35.38
N ARG A 393 -25.72 -39.12 34.87
CA ARG A 393 -27.20 -39.12 34.80
C ARG A 393 -27.67 -38.82 33.38
N ALA A 394 -28.05 -39.87 32.66
CA ALA A 394 -28.73 -39.77 31.38
C ALA A 394 -30.19 -39.38 31.63
N ILE A 395 -30.61 -38.24 31.08
CA ILE A 395 -32.01 -37.82 31.04
C ILE A 395 -32.78 -38.88 30.24
N LYS A 396 -33.87 -39.45 30.81
CA LYS A 396 -34.82 -40.29 30.04
C LYS A 396 -35.53 -39.39 29.03
N LEU A 397 -35.10 -39.44 27.78
CA LEU A 397 -35.67 -38.68 26.67
C LEU A 397 -36.93 -39.37 26.14
N VAL A 398 -38.01 -38.59 25.98
CA VAL A 398 -39.18 -38.93 25.15
C VAL A 398 -38.88 -38.39 23.74
N GLU A 399 -39.18 -39.20 22.72
CA GLU A 399 -38.61 -39.23 21.36
C GLU A 399 -38.68 -37.96 20.46
N GLU A 400 -39.05 -36.78 20.95
CA GLU A 400 -39.13 -35.55 20.14
C GLU A 400 -38.39 -34.35 20.77
N SER A 401 -37.35 -34.61 21.57
CA SER A 401 -36.47 -33.54 22.07
C SER A 401 -35.00 -33.92 21.83
N GLU A 402 -34.40 -33.37 20.77
CA GLU A 402 -32.95 -33.45 20.55
C GLU A 402 -32.24 -32.61 21.63
N VAL A 403 -31.76 -33.28 22.68
CA VAL A 403 -31.24 -32.59 23.87
C VAL A 403 -29.77 -32.19 23.75
N PHE A 404 -28.90 -32.80 22.94
CA PHE A 404 -27.57 -32.24 22.60
C PHE A 404 -26.97 -32.91 21.35
N GLN A 405 -26.58 -32.15 20.32
CA GLN A 405 -25.64 -32.61 19.29
C GLN A 405 -24.20 -32.45 19.82
N GLU A 406 -23.44 -33.55 19.90
CA GLU A 406 -22.00 -33.50 20.16
C GLU A 406 -21.32 -32.58 19.13
N GLY A 407 -20.72 -31.48 19.61
CA GLY A 407 -20.15 -30.41 18.77
C GLY A 407 -20.68 -29.01 19.05
N THR A 408 -21.77 -28.85 19.82
CA THR A 408 -22.41 -27.55 20.14
C THR A 408 -22.05 -26.97 21.52
N ILE A 409 -20.87 -27.30 22.07
CA ILE A 409 -20.30 -26.50 23.17
C ILE A 409 -19.63 -25.28 22.55
N GLY A 410 -20.41 -24.27 22.19
CA GLY A 410 -19.84 -23.03 21.65
C GLY A 410 -20.78 -22.05 20.97
N GLU A 411 -21.99 -22.43 20.56
CA GLU A 411 -22.86 -21.53 19.80
C GLU A 411 -24.29 -21.54 20.36
N SER A 412 -24.54 -20.68 21.35
CA SER A 412 -25.87 -20.08 21.45
C SER A 412 -25.90 -18.86 20.52
N PRO A 413 -27.06 -18.50 19.92
CA PRO A 413 -27.21 -17.27 19.13
C PRO A 413 -26.94 -15.97 19.93
N SER A 414 -26.71 -16.08 21.24
CA SER A 414 -26.45 -15.00 22.20
C SER A 414 -25.13 -15.16 22.97
N GLY A 415 -24.17 -15.96 22.45
CA GLY A 415 -23.00 -16.56 23.12
C GLY A 415 -21.98 -15.71 23.90
N GLY A 416 -22.39 -14.74 24.73
CA GLY A 416 -21.48 -13.84 25.46
C GLY A 416 -21.04 -14.27 26.87
N LYS A 417 -21.83 -15.07 27.60
CA LYS A 417 -21.56 -15.37 29.02
C LYS A 417 -20.75 -16.66 29.25
N ILE A 418 -20.96 -17.70 28.45
CA ILE A 418 -20.22 -18.98 28.53
C ILE A 418 -18.76 -18.82 28.07
N SER A 419 -18.50 -17.98 27.04
CA SER A 419 -17.14 -17.66 26.58
C SER A 419 -16.31 -16.99 27.69
N THR A 420 -16.90 -16.00 28.36
CA THR A 420 -16.30 -15.29 29.49
C THR A 420 -15.88 -16.26 30.60
N TYR A 421 -16.76 -17.19 30.99
CA TYR A 421 -16.44 -18.18 32.03
C TYR A 421 -15.29 -19.12 31.62
N LYS A 422 -15.33 -19.62 30.38
CA LYS A 422 -14.26 -20.45 29.83
C LYS A 422 -12.92 -19.73 29.87
N GLU A 423 -12.89 -18.44 29.54
CA GLU A 423 -11.65 -17.66 29.59
C GLU A 423 -11.17 -17.37 31.02
N LEU A 424 -12.08 -17.17 32.00
CA LEU A 424 -11.69 -17.09 33.42
C LEU A 424 -11.08 -18.41 33.93
N CYS A 425 -11.61 -19.54 33.46
CA CYS A 425 -11.07 -20.87 33.76
C CYS A 425 -9.71 -21.09 33.09
N ASN A 426 -9.57 -20.71 31.81
CA ASN A 426 -8.29 -20.74 31.10
C ASN A 426 -7.26 -19.88 31.82
N LEU A 427 -7.63 -18.68 32.28
CA LEU A 427 -6.77 -17.78 33.04
C LEU A 427 -6.26 -18.45 34.33
N ALA A 428 -7.14 -19.06 35.12
CA ALA A 428 -6.77 -19.76 36.35
C ALA A 428 -5.92 -21.02 36.10
N ASN A 429 -6.22 -21.77 35.04
CA ASN A 429 -5.46 -22.95 34.64
C ASN A 429 -4.06 -22.58 34.11
N GLU A 430 -3.94 -21.51 33.32
CA GLU A 430 -2.66 -20.97 32.86
C GLU A 430 -1.76 -20.49 34.01
N MET A 431 -2.36 -20.16 35.16
CA MET A 431 -1.65 -19.79 36.39
C MET A 431 -1.24 -20.99 37.25
N GLY A 432 -1.70 -22.21 36.91
CA GLY A 432 -1.50 -23.40 37.74
C GLY A 432 -2.25 -23.35 39.08
N GLN A 433 -3.29 -22.51 39.19
CA GLN A 433 -4.05 -22.26 40.41
C GLN A 433 -5.56 -22.33 40.13
N PRO A 434 -6.13 -23.54 40.07
CA PRO A 434 -7.55 -23.73 39.73
C PRO A 434 -8.51 -23.19 40.80
N ASP A 435 -8.05 -22.97 42.04
CA ASP A 435 -8.84 -22.35 43.11
C ASP A 435 -9.19 -20.88 42.82
N LEU A 436 -8.43 -20.21 41.94
CA LEU A 436 -8.70 -18.83 41.54
C LEU A 436 -9.95 -18.68 40.66
N ILE A 437 -10.49 -19.77 40.09
CA ILE A 437 -11.69 -19.73 39.25
C ILE A 437 -12.85 -19.05 40.00
N TYR A 438 -13.11 -19.48 41.24
CA TYR A 438 -14.19 -18.92 42.07
C TYR A 438 -13.98 -17.42 42.35
N LYS A 439 -12.74 -17.00 42.60
CA LYS A 439 -12.39 -15.59 42.85
C LYS A 439 -12.55 -14.72 41.59
N PHE A 440 -12.19 -15.26 40.42
CA PHE A 440 -12.38 -14.57 39.14
C PHE A 440 -13.86 -14.49 38.75
N MET A 441 -14.66 -15.52 39.03
CA MET A 441 -16.12 -15.50 38.84
C MET A 441 -16.77 -14.39 39.67
N ASP A 442 -16.41 -14.27 40.95
CA ASP A 442 -16.95 -13.24 41.84
C ASP A 442 -16.61 -11.83 41.34
N LEU A 443 -15.38 -11.62 40.86
CA LEU A 443 -14.95 -10.34 40.31
C LEU A 443 -15.65 -9.99 38.99
N ALA A 444 -15.96 -10.98 38.15
CA ALA A 444 -16.62 -10.79 36.85
C ALA A 444 -18.14 -10.52 36.98
N ASN A 445 -18.82 -11.15 37.96
CA ASN A 445 -20.27 -11.03 38.15
C ASN A 445 -20.74 -9.69 38.76
N HIS A 446 -19.80 -8.80 39.14
CA HIS A 446 -20.08 -7.51 39.78
C HIS A 446 -21.02 -6.59 38.97
N GLN A 447 -20.95 -6.59 37.63
CA GLN A 447 -21.78 -5.71 36.79
C GLN A 447 -23.24 -6.19 36.65
N ALA A 448 -23.47 -7.50 36.64
CA ALA A 448 -24.83 -8.07 36.60
C ALA A 448 -25.60 -7.78 37.90
N SER A 449 -24.92 -7.88 39.04
CA SER A 449 -25.47 -7.51 40.35
C SER A 449 -25.79 -6.02 40.48
N LEU A 450 -25.09 -5.12 39.79
CA LEU A 450 -25.39 -3.68 39.81
C LEU A 450 -26.62 -3.30 38.98
N ASN A 451 -26.95 -4.10 37.96
CA ASN A 451 -28.09 -3.90 37.07
C ASN A 451 -29.35 -4.65 37.51
N SER A 452 -29.22 -5.64 38.40
CA SER A 452 -30.38 -6.36 38.96
C SER A 452 -31.17 -5.48 39.92
N LYS A 453 -32.50 -5.39 39.71
CA LYS A 453 -33.42 -4.61 40.57
C LYS A 453 -33.46 -5.08 42.04
N ARG A 454 -32.90 -6.25 42.37
CA ARG A 454 -32.71 -6.75 43.75
C ARG A 454 -31.27 -7.22 44.03
N GLY A 455 -30.30 -6.90 43.18
CA GLY A 455 -28.91 -7.33 43.36
C GLY A 455 -28.30 -6.68 44.61
N ALA A 456 -27.86 -7.49 45.57
CA ALA A 456 -27.21 -7.05 46.80
C ALA A 456 -25.84 -6.40 46.48
N ALA A 457 -25.86 -5.14 46.04
CA ALA A 457 -24.69 -4.38 45.60
C ALA A 457 -23.70 -4.01 46.73
N PHE A 458 -23.90 -4.44 47.97
CA PHE A 458 -23.13 -3.92 49.12
C PHE A 458 -22.23 -4.94 49.85
N GLY A 459 -22.33 -6.25 49.56
CA GLY A 459 -21.39 -7.26 50.08
C GLY A 459 -20.13 -7.46 49.24
N PHE A 460 -20.19 -7.13 47.95
CA PHE A 460 -19.15 -7.46 46.97
C PHE A 460 -17.88 -6.61 47.05
N SER A 461 -17.97 -5.38 47.57
CA SER A 461 -16.78 -4.51 47.74
C SER A 461 -15.74 -5.12 48.71
N LYS A 462 -16.19 -5.92 49.67
CA LYS A 462 -15.33 -6.63 50.64
C LYS A 462 -14.73 -7.91 50.04
N ILE A 463 -15.50 -8.62 49.21
CA ILE A 463 -15.07 -9.84 48.49
C ILE A 463 -14.04 -9.48 47.42
N ALA A 464 -14.27 -8.44 46.63
CA ALA A 464 -13.30 -7.96 45.63
C ALA A 464 -11.97 -7.53 46.26
N LYS A 465 -12.01 -6.92 47.45
CA LYS A 465 -10.81 -6.56 48.22
C LYS A 465 -10.06 -7.78 48.74
N GLN A 466 -10.77 -8.78 49.27
CA GLN A 466 -10.18 -10.05 49.73
C GLN A 466 -9.61 -10.89 48.58
N ALA A 467 -10.32 -10.96 47.44
CA ALA A 467 -9.82 -11.59 46.22
C ALA A 467 -8.58 -10.85 45.68
N GLY A 468 -8.57 -9.51 45.72
CA GLY A 468 -7.43 -8.69 45.36
C GLY A 468 -6.20 -8.92 46.24
N ASP A 469 -6.37 -9.00 47.57
CA ASP A 469 -5.27 -9.29 48.50
C ASP A 469 -4.68 -10.70 48.27
N ALA A 470 -5.51 -11.69 47.93
CA ALA A 470 -5.06 -13.05 47.61
C ALA A 470 -4.35 -13.16 46.24
N LEU A 471 -4.70 -12.30 45.27
CA LEU A 471 -4.13 -12.28 43.92
C LEU A 471 -2.83 -11.45 43.82
N ARG A 472 -2.53 -10.61 44.82
CA ARG A 472 -1.32 -9.77 44.86
C ARG A 472 0.01 -10.50 44.59
N PRO A 473 0.29 -11.68 45.18
CA PRO A 473 1.54 -12.40 44.93
C PRO A 473 1.71 -12.85 43.47
N HIS A 474 0.61 -12.95 42.72
CA HIS A 474 0.57 -13.47 41.36
C HIS A 474 0.48 -12.37 40.29
N LEU A 475 0.47 -11.09 40.69
CA LEU A 475 0.31 -9.95 39.78
C LEU A 475 1.32 -9.96 38.62
N ARG A 476 2.58 -10.34 38.88
CA ARG A 476 3.61 -10.44 37.85
C ARG A 476 3.25 -11.39 36.69
N LEU A 477 2.53 -12.47 36.99
CA LEU A 477 2.06 -13.44 35.99
C LEU A 477 0.70 -13.05 35.40
N LEU A 478 -0.12 -12.38 36.19
CA LEU A 478 -1.50 -12.03 35.84
C LEU A 478 -1.58 -10.80 34.93
N ILE A 479 -0.71 -9.81 35.14
CA ILE A 479 -0.73 -8.53 34.42
C ILE A 479 -0.60 -8.71 32.89
N PRO A 480 0.39 -9.43 32.34
CA PRO A 480 0.52 -9.62 30.89
C PRO A 480 -0.74 -10.24 30.26
N ARG A 481 -1.33 -11.23 30.94
CA ARG A 481 -2.52 -11.95 30.46
C ARG A 481 -3.77 -11.07 30.52
N LEU A 482 -3.99 -10.36 31.63
CA LEU A 482 -5.13 -9.43 31.76
C LEU A 482 -5.05 -8.31 30.74
N ILE A 483 -3.86 -7.80 30.44
CA ILE A 483 -3.66 -6.84 29.36
C ILE A 483 -4.09 -7.45 28.03
N ARG A 484 -3.59 -8.63 27.66
CA ARG A 484 -3.98 -9.31 26.42
C ARG A 484 -5.50 -9.47 26.30
N TYR A 485 -6.15 -9.97 27.35
CA TYR A 485 -7.59 -10.22 27.36
C TYR A 485 -8.45 -8.94 27.32
N GLN A 486 -7.94 -7.78 27.74
CA GLN A 486 -8.64 -6.50 27.56
C GLN A 486 -8.81 -6.10 26.08
N TYR A 487 -8.06 -6.72 25.17
CA TYR A 487 -8.19 -6.53 23.72
C TYR A 487 -8.76 -7.79 23.02
N ASP A 488 -9.39 -8.72 23.74
CA ASP A 488 -10.01 -9.91 23.14
C ASP A 488 -11.09 -9.53 22.11
N PRO A 489 -11.24 -10.21 20.96
CA PRO A 489 -12.30 -9.87 20.00
C PRO A 489 -13.74 -9.96 20.55
N ASP A 490 -14.00 -10.73 21.62
CA ASP A 490 -15.30 -10.80 22.31
C ASP A 490 -15.44 -9.66 23.33
N LYS A 491 -16.42 -8.78 23.09
CA LYS A 491 -16.67 -7.60 23.93
C LYS A 491 -16.99 -7.96 25.39
N ASN A 492 -17.65 -9.10 25.63
CA ASN A 492 -17.99 -9.54 26.98
C ASN A 492 -16.72 -9.95 27.77
N VAL A 493 -15.78 -10.61 27.09
CA VAL A 493 -14.48 -10.97 27.67
C VAL A 493 -13.67 -9.72 27.98
N GLN A 494 -13.61 -8.75 27.04
CA GLN A 494 -12.93 -7.48 27.28
C GLN A 494 -13.48 -6.76 28.51
N ASP A 495 -14.80 -6.63 28.60
CA ASP A 495 -15.45 -5.88 29.68
C ASP A 495 -15.20 -6.58 31.03
N ALA A 496 -15.36 -7.90 31.12
CA ALA A 496 -15.05 -8.68 32.32
C ALA A 496 -13.59 -8.51 32.76
N MET A 497 -12.65 -8.56 31.82
CA MET A 497 -11.22 -8.51 32.11
C MET A 497 -10.75 -7.08 32.45
N ALA A 498 -11.36 -6.06 31.83
CA ALA A 498 -11.16 -4.66 32.20
C ALA A 498 -11.69 -4.36 33.61
N HIS A 499 -12.75 -5.02 34.04
CA HIS A 499 -13.25 -4.91 35.41
C HIS A 499 -12.31 -5.58 36.41
N ILE A 500 -11.85 -6.80 36.12
CA ILE A 500 -10.84 -7.48 36.94
C ILE A 500 -9.58 -6.62 37.04
N TRP A 501 -9.12 -6.04 35.92
CA TRP A 501 -7.99 -5.12 35.88
C TRP A 501 -8.18 -3.92 36.82
N LYS A 502 -9.31 -3.22 36.74
CA LYS A 502 -9.63 -2.06 37.61
C LYS A 502 -9.75 -2.43 39.09
N ALA A 503 -10.25 -3.63 39.39
CA ALA A 503 -10.40 -4.10 40.77
C ALA A 503 -9.05 -4.47 41.41
N LEU A 504 -8.13 -5.04 40.62
CA LEU A 504 -6.82 -5.49 41.10
C LEU A 504 -5.76 -4.39 41.10
N ILE A 505 -5.81 -3.47 40.14
CA ILE A 505 -4.73 -2.51 39.87
C ILE A 505 -5.20 -1.09 40.12
N GLN A 506 -4.64 -0.48 41.17
CA GLN A 506 -4.97 0.89 41.57
C GLN A 506 -4.35 1.95 40.63
N ASP A 507 -3.12 1.71 40.17
CA ASP A 507 -2.42 2.58 39.21
C ASP A 507 -2.01 1.77 37.96
N PRO A 508 -2.84 1.77 36.91
CA PRO A 508 -2.58 1.04 35.68
C PRO A 508 -1.26 1.44 35.01
N LYS A 509 -0.92 2.73 34.99
CA LYS A 509 0.28 3.20 34.28
C LYS A 509 1.54 2.69 34.96
N LYS A 510 1.61 2.84 36.28
CA LYS A 510 2.72 2.35 37.08
C LYS A 510 2.87 0.83 36.97
N ALA A 511 1.78 0.08 37.01
CA ALA A 511 1.81 -1.38 36.87
C ALA A 511 2.32 -1.84 35.49
N VAL A 512 1.92 -1.16 34.40
CA VAL A 512 2.46 -1.46 33.06
C VAL A 512 3.95 -1.13 33.00
N ASP A 513 4.39 -0.02 33.60
CA ASP A 513 5.80 0.40 33.60
C ASP A 513 6.70 -0.57 34.39
N GLU A 514 6.27 -1.03 35.56
CA GLU A 514 7.02 -1.97 36.41
C GLU A 514 7.13 -3.37 35.80
N HIS A 515 6.13 -3.79 35.00
CA HIS A 515 6.06 -5.12 34.42
C HIS A 515 6.27 -5.16 32.90
N LEU A 516 6.76 -4.08 32.30
CA LEU A 516 6.82 -3.88 30.85
C LEU A 516 7.51 -5.04 30.10
N ASN A 517 8.64 -5.54 30.60
CA ASN A 517 9.36 -6.64 29.97
C ASN A 517 8.56 -7.96 29.99
N HIS A 518 7.89 -8.28 31.10
CA HIS A 518 7.02 -9.46 31.18
C HIS A 518 5.81 -9.35 30.25
N ILE A 519 5.30 -8.13 30.07
CA ILE A 519 4.22 -7.85 29.13
C ILE A 519 4.69 -8.07 27.69
N PHE A 520 5.86 -7.53 27.30
CA PHE A 520 6.41 -7.78 25.97
C PHE A 520 6.66 -9.26 25.71
N ASP A 521 7.27 -9.98 26.65
CA ASP A 521 7.58 -11.39 26.48
C ASP A 521 6.32 -12.24 26.26
N ASP A 522 5.24 -12.00 27.02
CA ASP A 522 3.96 -12.69 26.81
C ASP A 522 3.33 -12.34 25.46
N LEU A 523 3.13 -11.05 25.18
CA LEU A 523 2.42 -10.60 23.98
C LEU A 523 3.16 -11.01 22.69
N LEU A 524 4.49 -10.93 22.65
CA LEU A 524 5.27 -11.34 21.49
C LEU A 524 5.20 -12.86 21.23
N VAL A 525 5.15 -13.68 22.29
CA VAL A 525 4.92 -15.12 22.16
C VAL A 525 3.51 -15.38 21.61
N GLN A 526 2.51 -14.66 22.11
CA GLN A 526 1.11 -14.84 21.73
C GLN A 526 0.76 -14.31 20.34
N CYS A 527 1.50 -13.32 19.82
CA CYS A 527 1.47 -12.95 18.41
C CYS A 527 1.81 -14.15 17.48
N GLY A 528 2.54 -15.16 17.97
CA GLY A 528 2.82 -16.41 17.26
C GLY A 528 1.88 -17.59 17.62
N SER A 529 0.81 -17.35 18.37
CA SER A 529 -0.09 -18.40 18.83
C SER A 529 -0.85 -19.08 17.69
N ARG A 530 -1.20 -20.37 17.88
CA ARG A 530 -2.09 -21.08 16.95
C ARG A 530 -3.51 -20.48 16.94
N LEU A 531 -3.92 -19.85 18.03
CA LEU A 531 -5.23 -19.23 18.18
C LEU A 531 -5.24 -17.81 17.57
N TRP A 532 -6.04 -17.60 16.53
CA TRP A 532 -6.14 -16.29 15.87
C TRP A 532 -6.61 -15.17 16.81
N ARG A 533 -7.52 -15.48 17.76
CA ARG A 533 -8.00 -14.54 18.79
C ARG A 533 -6.86 -13.98 19.63
N SER A 534 -5.94 -14.85 20.07
CA SER A 534 -4.77 -14.45 20.86
C SER A 534 -3.82 -13.59 20.03
N ARG A 535 -3.61 -13.92 18.75
CA ARG A 535 -2.77 -13.10 17.85
C ARG A 535 -3.35 -11.71 17.64
N GLU A 536 -4.67 -11.60 17.39
CA GLU A 536 -5.36 -10.33 17.22
C GLU A 536 -5.27 -9.45 18.46
N ALA A 537 -5.65 -9.98 19.62
CA ALA A 537 -5.62 -9.27 20.90
C ALA A 537 -4.20 -8.80 21.25
N SER A 538 -3.19 -9.66 21.01
CA SER A 538 -1.80 -9.32 21.29
C SER A 538 -1.27 -8.21 20.38
N CYS A 539 -1.66 -8.18 19.11
CA CYS A 539 -1.27 -7.10 18.21
C CYS A 539 -1.88 -5.76 18.62
N LEU A 540 -3.15 -5.75 19.02
CA LEU A 540 -3.83 -4.54 19.52
C LEU A 540 -3.22 -4.05 20.84
N ALA A 541 -2.96 -4.97 21.78
CA ALA A 541 -2.32 -4.67 23.06
C ALA A 541 -0.92 -4.08 22.86
N LEU A 542 -0.09 -4.70 22.02
CA LEU A 542 1.24 -4.18 21.69
C LEU A 542 1.16 -2.80 21.05
N ALA A 543 0.20 -2.57 20.15
CA ALA A 543 0.03 -1.28 19.47
C ALA A 543 -0.29 -0.14 20.44
N ASP A 544 -0.91 -0.42 21.57
CA ASP A 544 -1.21 0.55 22.62
C ASP A 544 -0.01 0.73 23.58
N ILE A 545 0.58 -0.37 24.05
CA ILE A 545 1.63 -0.37 25.08
C ILE A 545 2.93 0.30 24.63
N ILE A 546 3.27 0.18 23.34
CA ILE A 546 4.50 0.77 22.79
C ILE A 546 4.41 2.28 22.58
N GLN A 547 3.21 2.88 22.62
CA GLN A 547 3.05 4.30 22.38
C GLN A 547 3.74 5.13 23.47
N GLY A 548 4.52 6.12 23.06
CA GLY A 548 5.24 7.03 23.97
C GLY A 548 6.47 6.45 24.68
N ARG A 549 6.86 5.19 24.44
CA ARG A 549 7.98 4.52 25.13
C ARG A 549 9.36 5.01 24.69
N LYS A 550 10.30 5.22 25.63
CA LYS A 550 11.69 5.63 25.30
C LYS A 550 12.51 4.46 24.77
N PHE A 551 13.62 4.74 24.09
CA PHE A 551 14.49 3.71 23.51
C PHE A 551 14.94 2.66 24.53
N ASP A 552 15.41 3.10 25.71
CA ASP A 552 15.83 2.20 26.79
C ASP A 552 14.77 1.19 27.24
N GLN A 553 13.49 1.53 27.09
CA GLN A 553 12.38 0.67 27.50
C GLN A 553 12.02 -0.38 26.44
N VAL A 554 12.45 -0.20 25.18
CA VAL A 554 12.04 -1.05 24.05
C VAL A 554 13.20 -1.72 23.34
N LYS A 555 14.46 -1.33 23.61
CA LYS A 555 15.64 -1.76 22.85
C LYS A 555 15.78 -3.28 22.71
N GLU A 556 15.50 -4.05 23.76
CA GLU A 556 15.62 -5.52 23.74
C GLU A 556 14.54 -6.23 22.91
N HIS A 557 13.41 -5.54 22.68
CA HIS A 557 12.23 -6.10 22.01
C HIS A 557 11.96 -5.48 20.64
N LEU A 558 12.63 -4.39 20.28
CA LEU A 558 12.36 -3.59 19.07
C LEU A 558 12.37 -4.42 17.78
N LYS A 559 13.36 -5.29 17.59
CA LYS A 559 13.41 -6.21 16.44
C LYS A 559 12.26 -7.21 16.44
N LYS A 560 11.91 -7.75 17.62
CA LYS A 560 10.81 -8.71 17.78
C LYS A 560 9.45 -8.08 17.50
N LEU A 561 9.26 -6.80 17.87
CA LEU A 561 8.05 -6.03 17.56
C LEU A 561 7.85 -5.88 16.05
N TRP A 562 8.90 -5.54 15.31
CA TRP A 562 8.84 -5.48 13.84
C TRP A 562 8.53 -6.84 13.20
N ILE A 563 9.16 -7.92 13.69
CA ILE A 563 8.87 -9.30 13.23
C ILE A 563 7.40 -9.66 13.50
N ALA A 564 6.88 -9.35 14.69
CA ALA A 564 5.49 -9.61 15.05
C ALA A 564 4.51 -8.83 14.16
N ALA A 565 4.78 -7.55 13.91
CA ALA A 565 3.97 -6.71 13.03
C ALA A 565 3.91 -7.27 11.60
N PHE A 566 5.06 -7.59 10.99
CA PHE A 566 5.10 -8.11 9.62
C PHE A 566 4.43 -9.48 9.49
N ARG A 567 4.61 -10.37 10.48
CA ARG A 567 3.91 -11.66 10.50
C ARG A 567 2.39 -11.49 10.62
N ALA A 568 1.92 -10.57 11.46
CA ALA A 568 0.50 -10.31 11.62
C ALA A 568 -0.13 -9.68 10.36
N MET A 569 0.61 -8.83 9.63
CA MET A 569 0.16 -8.28 8.35
C MET A 569 -0.02 -9.33 7.25
N ASP A 570 0.69 -10.45 7.34
CA ASP A 570 0.61 -11.61 6.44
C ASP A 570 -0.25 -12.76 7.02
N ASP A 571 -1.04 -12.49 8.07
CA ASP A 571 -1.86 -13.53 8.69
C ASP A 571 -2.98 -14.03 7.76
N ILE A 572 -3.37 -15.28 7.89
CA ILE A 572 -4.47 -15.89 7.13
C ILE A 572 -5.82 -15.21 7.46
N LYS A 573 -6.02 -14.80 8.72
CA LYS A 573 -7.27 -14.17 9.19
C LYS A 573 -7.23 -12.65 9.00
N GLU A 574 -8.24 -12.12 8.31
CA GLU A 574 -8.35 -10.68 8.01
C GLU A 574 -8.35 -9.76 9.24
N THR A 575 -9.04 -10.15 10.32
CA THR A 575 -9.10 -9.34 11.54
C THR A 575 -7.72 -9.23 12.22
N VAL A 576 -6.93 -10.31 12.17
CA VAL A 576 -5.53 -10.29 12.61
C VAL A 576 -4.68 -9.40 11.70
N ARG A 577 -4.88 -9.42 10.37
CA ARG A 577 -4.18 -8.48 9.46
C ARG A 577 -4.49 -7.02 9.78
N ASN A 578 -5.75 -6.70 10.08
CA ASN A 578 -6.15 -5.35 10.48
C ASN A 578 -5.52 -4.91 11.82
N ALA A 579 -5.41 -5.83 12.78
CA ALA A 579 -4.69 -5.57 14.03
C ALA A 579 -3.17 -5.45 13.80
N GLY A 580 -2.60 -6.27 12.91
CA GLY A 580 -1.21 -6.21 12.48
C GLY A 580 -0.85 -4.89 11.80
N ASP A 581 -1.73 -4.34 10.96
CA ASP A 581 -1.56 -3.03 10.36
C ASP A 581 -1.54 -1.90 11.42
N LYS A 582 -2.43 -1.96 12.43
CA LYS A 582 -2.40 -1.03 13.58
C LYS A 582 -1.10 -1.13 14.35
N LEU A 583 -0.63 -2.36 14.63
CA LEU A 583 0.67 -2.59 15.27
C LEU A 583 1.81 -2.03 14.43
N CYS A 584 1.83 -2.30 13.12
CA CYS A 584 2.86 -1.79 12.21
C CYS A 584 2.91 -0.26 12.21
N ARG A 585 1.76 0.43 12.21
CA ARG A 585 1.70 1.91 12.31
C ARG A 585 2.24 2.41 13.65
N ALA A 586 1.90 1.76 14.75
CA ALA A 586 2.39 2.11 16.08
C ALA A 586 3.92 1.91 16.20
N VAL A 587 4.43 0.77 15.73
CA VAL A 587 5.88 0.47 15.68
C VAL A 587 6.60 1.44 14.75
N THR A 588 6.00 1.81 13.61
CA THR A 588 6.52 2.83 12.69
C THR A 588 6.66 4.19 13.38
N SER A 589 5.60 4.64 14.05
CA SER A 589 5.60 5.94 14.76
C SER A 589 6.63 5.97 15.90
N LEU A 590 6.73 4.87 16.66
CA LEU A 590 7.77 4.70 17.68
C LEU A 590 9.16 4.77 17.05
N THR A 591 9.42 3.96 16.02
CA THR A 591 10.70 3.84 15.33
C THR A 591 11.16 5.18 14.77
N ILE A 592 10.29 5.90 14.05
CA ILE A 592 10.63 7.21 13.49
C ILE A 592 11.10 8.16 14.60
N ARG A 593 10.38 8.20 15.73
CA ARG A 593 10.75 9.09 16.85
C ARG A 593 12.06 8.70 17.52
N ILE A 594 12.29 7.41 17.79
CA ILE A 594 13.52 6.96 18.48
C ILE A 594 14.76 7.02 17.58
N CYS A 595 14.59 7.00 16.26
CA CYS A 595 15.69 7.17 15.30
C CYS A 595 15.91 8.63 14.89
N ASP A 596 15.02 9.56 15.24
CA ASP A 596 15.14 10.98 14.91
C ASP A 596 16.11 11.68 15.87
N VAL A 597 17.21 12.21 15.33
CA VAL A 597 18.27 12.86 16.12
C VAL A 597 17.86 14.22 16.70
N THR A 598 16.73 14.79 16.27
CA THR A 598 16.14 16.01 16.85
C THR A 598 15.28 15.70 18.07
N LEU A 599 14.82 14.46 18.24
CA LEU A 599 13.90 14.03 19.29
C LEU A 599 14.54 13.07 20.31
N THR A 600 15.62 12.39 19.91
CA THR A 600 16.31 11.37 20.71
C THR A 600 17.82 11.63 20.70
N GLU A 601 18.51 11.31 21.79
CA GLU A 601 19.97 11.46 21.86
C GLU A 601 20.67 10.65 20.77
N LEU A 602 21.77 11.19 20.21
CA LEU A 602 22.44 10.60 19.06
C LEU A 602 22.92 9.15 19.30
N ALA A 603 23.35 8.83 20.51
CA ALA A 603 23.83 7.48 20.85
C ALA A 603 22.69 6.44 20.81
N ASP A 604 21.50 6.81 21.29
CA ASP A 604 20.31 5.96 21.27
C ASP A 604 19.74 5.84 19.85
N ALA A 605 19.69 6.95 19.10
CA ALA A 605 19.24 6.96 17.72
C ALA A 605 20.12 6.07 16.83
N LYS A 606 21.45 6.09 17.01
CA LYS A 606 22.38 5.18 16.32
C LYS A 606 22.09 3.71 16.63
N GLN A 607 21.96 3.35 17.90
CA GLN A 607 21.65 1.97 18.30
C GLN A 607 20.27 1.52 17.78
N ALA A 608 19.27 2.40 17.78
CA ALA A 608 17.96 2.10 17.21
C ALA A 608 18.06 1.83 15.70
N MET A 609 18.85 2.62 14.97
CA MET A 609 19.13 2.41 13.55
C MET A 609 19.85 1.09 13.28
N ASP A 610 20.83 0.72 14.10
CA ASP A 610 21.56 -0.56 14.01
C ASP A 610 20.64 -1.78 14.11
N ILE A 611 19.55 -1.67 14.88
CA ILE A 611 18.57 -2.74 15.06
C ILE A 611 17.56 -2.77 13.91
N VAL A 612 17.03 -1.60 13.54
CA VAL A 612 15.83 -1.52 12.70
C VAL A 612 16.16 -1.47 11.23
N LEU A 613 17.12 -0.64 10.81
CA LEU A 613 17.35 -0.40 9.40
C LEU A 613 17.79 -1.68 8.67
N PRO A 614 18.76 -2.47 9.16
CA PRO A 614 19.13 -3.73 8.52
C PRO A 614 17.94 -4.69 8.35
N PHE A 615 17.06 -4.77 9.35
CA PHE A 615 15.85 -5.61 9.28
C PHE A 615 14.86 -5.11 8.22
N LEU A 616 14.62 -3.80 8.13
CA LEU A 616 13.73 -3.23 7.12
C LEU A 616 14.27 -3.43 5.70
N LEU A 617 15.59 -3.34 5.50
CA LEU A 617 16.21 -3.56 4.20
C LEU A 617 16.13 -5.04 3.79
N SER A 618 16.49 -5.98 4.68
CA SER A 618 16.60 -7.40 4.33
C SER A 618 15.26 -8.16 4.36
N GLU A 619 14.39 -7.89 5.34
CA GLU A 619 13.13 -8.63 5.54
C GLU A 619 11.89 -7.81 5.14
N GLY A 620 12.01 -6.48 5.10
CA GLY A 620 10.91 -5.57 4.78
C GLY A 620 10.78 -5.29 3.28
N ILE A 621 11.75 -4.57 2.71
CA ILE A 621 11.75 -4.17 1.30
C ILE A 621 11.81 -5.39 0.36
N MET A 622 12.59 -6.40 0.74
CA MET A 622 12.70 -7.65 -0.03
C MET A 622 11.56 -8.64 0.26
N SER A 623 10.55 -8.25 1.05
CA SER A 623 9.40 -9.10 1.36
C SER A 623 8.58 -9.40 0.11
N LYS A 624 8.07 -10.64 0.02
CA LYS A 624 7.10 -11.05 -1.01
C LYS A 624 5.72 -10.43 -0.78
N VAL A 625 5.41 -10.03 0.45
CA VAL A 625 4.11 -9.46 0.83
C VAL A 625 4.07 -7.97 0.48
N ASN A 626 3.15 -7.59 -0.42
CA ASN A 626 3.10 -6.23 -0.98
C ASN A 626 2.85 -5.14 0.08
N SER A 627 1.99 -5.41 1.07
CA SER A 627 1.70 -4.47 2.16
C SER A 627 2.91 -4.21 3.05
N VAL A 628 3.63 -5.28 3.44
CA VAL A 628 4.88 -5.19 4.22
C VAL A 628 5.95 -4.41 3.45
N ARG A 629 6.11 -4.70 2.17
CA ARG A 629 7.08 -4.02 1.31
C ARG A 629 6.81 -2.52 1.19
N LYS A 630 5.56 -2.14 0.90
CA LYS A 630 5.14 -0.72 0.83
C LYS A 630 5.32 0.00 2.17
N ALA A 631 4.95 -0.64 3.28
CA ALA A 631 5.14 -0.08 4.61
C ALA A 631 6.64 0.15 4.90
N SER A 632 7.49 -0.84 4.58
CA SER A 632 8.94 -0.77 4.80
C SER A 632 9.59 0.37 4.03
N ILE A 633 9.27 0.54 2.74
CA ILE A 633 9.77 1.67 1.92
C ILE A 633 9.34 3.00 2.54
N GLY A 634 8.06 3.11 2.92
CA GLY A 634 7.53 4.32 3.56
C GLY A 634 8.19 4.64 4.90
N VAL A 635 8.59 3.62 5.67
CA VAL A 635 9.32 3.79 6.94
C VAL A 635 10.76 4.21 6.66
N VAL A 636 11.48 3.51 5.79
CA VAL A 636 12.89 3.80 5.47
C VAL A 636 13.06 5.22 4.95
N MET A 637 12.18 5.69 4.06
CA MET A 637 12.19 7.07 3.58
C MET A 637 12.04 8.10 4.73
N LYS A 638 11.12 7.84 5.67
CA LYS A 638 10.92 8.70 6.85
C LYS A 638 12.11 8.64 7.81
N LEU A 639 12.74 7.48 7.96
CA LEU A 639 13.97 7.33 8.75
C LEU A 639 15.12 8.10 8.12
N ALA A 640 15.32 8.02 6.81
CA ALA A 640 16.36 8.78 6.11
C ALA A 640 16.20 10.30 6.32
N LYS A 641 14.96 10.79 6.44
CA LYS A 641 14.67 12.20 6.70
C LYS A 641 14.98 12.65 8.14
N GLY A 642 14.71 11.80 9.14
CA GLY A 642 14.88 12.15 10.56
C GLY A 642 16.21 11.73 11.19
N ALA A 643 16.86 10.69 10.68
CA ALA A 643 18.05 10.10 11.32
C ALA A 643 19.33 10.92 11.13
N GLY A 644 19.40 11.81 10.13
CA GLY A 644 20.56 12.68 9.88
C GLY A 644 21.89 11.90 9.91
N VAL A 645 22.84 12.35 10.73
CA VAL A 645 24.17 11.73 10.85
C VAL A 645 24.17 10.32 11.46
N ALA A 646 23.09 9.89 12.13
CA ALA A 646 22.97 8.52 12.65
C ALA A 646 22.85 7.48 11.54
N LEU A 647 22.52 7.89 10.31
CA LEU A 647 22.37 7.02 9.16
C LEU A 647 23.72 6.63 8.51
N ARG A 648 24.80 7.38 8.78
CA ARG A 648 26.12 7.20 8.15
C ARG A 648 26.64 5.76 8.15
N PRO A 649 26.61 5.00 9.27
CA PRO A 649 27.12 3.63 9.30
C PRO A 649 26.39 2.66 8.38
N HIS A 650 25.15 2.98 7.97
CA HIS A 650 24.30 2.12 7.14
C HIS A 650 24.13 2.66 5.71
N LEU A 651 24.80 3.77 5.37
CA LEU A 651 24.63 4.45 4.08
C LEU A 651 24.93 3.52 2.90
N SER A 652 25.97 2.69 2.99
CA SER A 652 26.34 1.76 1.93
C SER A 652 25.22 0.78 1.59
N ASP A 653 24.63 0.15 2.61
CA ASP A 653 23.59 -0.85 2.41
C ASP A 653 22.24 -0.22 2.05
N LEU A 654 21.92 0.94 2.64
CA LEU A 654 20.72 1.68 2.27
C LEU A 654 20.76 2.14 0.82
N VAL A 655 21.84 2.80 0.40
CA VAL A 655 21.98 3.30 -0.98
C VAL A 655 21.92 2.15 -1.97
N CYS A 656 22.64 1.05 -1.71
CA CYS A 656 22.60 -0.12 -2.59
C CYS A 656 21.19 -0.71 -2.69
N CYS A 657 20.51 -0.91 -1.56
CA CYS A 657 19.15 -1.44 -1.53
C CYS A 657 18.16 -0.53 -2.27
N MET A 658 18.24 0.79 -2.09
CA MET A 658 17.36 1.74 -2.80
C MET A 658 17.61 1.71 -4.31
N LEU A 659 18.88 1.65 -4.75
CA LEU A 659 19.24 1.59 -6.17
C LEU A 659 18.73 0.31 -6.84
N GLU A 660 18.90 -0.85 -6.22
CA GLU A 660 18.38 -2.13 -6.72
C GLU A 660 16.85 -2.16 -6.72
N SER A 661 16.23 -1.48 -5.74
CA SER A 661 14.77 -1.34 -5.64
C SER A 661 14.13 -0.55 -6.78
N LEU A 662 14.91 0.28 -7.50
CA LEU A 662 14.41 1.05 -8.64
C LEU A 662 13.94 0.16 -9.80
N SER A 663 14.57 -1.01 -9.99
CA SER A 663 14.14 -2.00 -10.98
C SER A 663 13.30 -3.12 -10.38
N SER A 664 13.64 -3.62 -9.19
CA SER A 664 12.93 -4.78 -8.62
C SER A 664 11.48 -4.50 -8.24
N LEU A 665 11.14 -3.22 -7.98
CA LEU A 665 9.81 -2.77 -7.61
C LEU A 665 9.05 -2.07 -8.73
N GLU A 666 9.57 -2.11 -9.97
CA GLU A 666 8.90 -1.55 -11.13
C GLU A 666 7.57 -2.27 -11.40
N ASP A 667 6.59 -1.52 -11.93
CA ASP A 667 5.30 -2.09 -12.30
C ASP A 667 5.50 -3.14 -13.42
N GLN A 668 5.05 -4.36 -13.16
CA GLN A 668 5.10 -5.45 -14.14
C GLN A 668 4.33 -5.13 -15.42
N GLY A 669 3.34 -4.23 -15.37
CA GLY A 669 2.64 -3.73 -16.55
C GLY A 669 3.57 -3.03 -17.55
N LEU A 670 4.63 -2.36 -17.09
CA LEU A 670 5.59 -1.70 -17.98
C LEU A 670 6.39 -2.70 -18.81
N ASN A 671 6.67 -3.90 -18.28
CA ASN A 671 7.34 -4.98 -19.02
C ASN A 671 6.46 -5.48 -20.17
N TYR A 672 5.15 -5.56 -19.96
CA TYR A 672 4.21 -5.92 -21.03
C TYR A 672 4.21 -4.87 -22.16
N VAL A 673 4.24 -3.58 -21.82
CA VAL A 673 4.28 -2.49 -22.81
C VAL A 673 5.57 -2.55 -23.64
N GLU A 674 6.73 -2.80 -23.04
CA GLU A 674 8.00 -2.92 -23.76
C GLU A 674 7.99 -4.08 -24.77
N LEU A 675 7.46 -5.24 -24.40
CA LEU A 675 7.34 -6.40 -25.31
C LEU A 675 6.45 -6.10 -26.52
N HIS A 676 5.50 -5.18 -26.39
CA HIS A 676 4.56 -4.80 -27.44
C HIS A 676 4.85 -3.42 -28.05
N ALA A 677 5.91 -2.73 -27.62
CA ALA A 677 6.18 -1.34 -28.01
C ALA A 677 6.35 -1.21 -29.54
N ALA A 678 7.09 -2.14 -30.15
CA ALA A 678 7.27 -2.19 -31.60
C ALA A 678 5.95 -2.41 -32.37
N ASN A 679 5.03 -3.21 -31.81
CA ASN A 679 3.73 -3.49 -32.43
C ASN A 679 2.76 -2.30 -32.30
N ILE A 680 2.95 -1.44 -31.31
CA ILE A 680 2.10 -0.27 -31.01
C ILE A 680 2.72 1.02 -31.59
N GLY A 681 3.89 0.94 -32.23
CA GLY A 681 4.57 2.09 -32.84
C GLY A 681 5.22 3.04 -31.83
N ILE A 682 5.51 2.57 -30.60
CA ILE A 682 6.22 3.35 -29.59
C ILE A 682 7.72 3.12 -29.75
N GLU A 683 8.48 4.21 -29.94
CA GLU A 683 9.95 4.16 -29.95
C GLU A 683 10.48 3.68 -28.59
N THR A 684 11.38 2.70 -28.62
CA THR A 684 11.98 2.09 -27.42
C THR A 684 12.62 3.12 -26.51
N GLU A 685 13.35 4.09 -27.07
CA GLU A 685 14.01 5.15 -26.29
C GLU A 685 13.02 6.05 -25.54
N LYS A 686 11.86 6.35 -26.11
CA LYS A 686 10.82 7.15 -25.42
C LYS A 686 10.27 6.38 -24.21
N LEU A 687 10.07 5.08 -24.34
CA LEU A 687 9.61 4.22 -23.26
C LEU A 687 10.67 4.07 -22.15
N GLU A 688 11.94 3.89 -22.52
CA GLU A 688 13.05 3.87 -21.56
C GLU A 688 13.13 5.19 -20.76
N ASN A 689 13.06 6.34 -21.43
CA ASN A 689 13.10 7.64 -20.75
C ASN A 689 11.89 7.84 -19.80
N LEU A 690 10.70 7.37 -20.17
CA LEU A 690 9.52 7.42 -19.31
C LEU A 690 9.72 6.57 -18.04
N ARG A 691 10.21 5.33 -18.18
CA ARG A 691 10.51 4.44 -17.03
C ARG A 691 11.48 5.09 -16.06
N ILE A 692 12.56 5.67 -16.59
CA ILE A 692 13.56 6.38 -15.79
C ILE A 692 12.93 7.58 -15.07
N SER A 693 12.06 8.34 -15.75
CA SER A 693 11.36 9.48 -15.13
C SER A 693 10.44 9.05 -14.00
N ILE A 694 9.69 7.95 -14.14
CA ILE A 694 8.85 7.39 -13.08
C ILE A 694 9.72 6.94 -11.91
N SER A 695 10.82 6.26 -12.20
CA SER A 695 11.77 5.78 -11.19
C SER A 695 12.40 6.91 -10.37
N LYS A 696 12.78 8.02 -11.02
CA LYS A 696 13.31 9.23 -10.34
C LYS A 696 12.26 9.97 -9.49
N GLY A 697 10.97 9.78 -9.77
CA GLY A 697 9.87 10.28 -8.94
C GLY A 697 9.47 9.36 -7.79
N SER A 698 10.19 8.24 -7.57
CA SER A 698 9.83 7.24 -6.56
C SER A 698 10.33 7.60 -5.15
N PRO A 699 9.69 7.07 -4.09
CA PRO A 699 10.20 7.18 -2.71
C PRO A 699 11.64 6.69 -2.52
N MET A 700 12.07 5.71 -3.33
CA MET A 700 13.43 5.18 -3.30
C MET A 700 14.43 6.24 -3.78
N TRP A 701 14.10 6.97 -4.85
CA TRP A 701 14.96 8.05 -5.33
C TRP A 701 15.00 9.24 -4.37
N GLU A 702 13.86 9.62 -3.80
CA GLU A 702 13.81 10.67 -2.75
C GLU A 702 14.70 10.29 -1.55
N THR A 703 14.71 9.00 -1.16
CA THR A 703 15.60 8.49 -0.10
C THR A 703 17.08 8.61 -0.48
N LEU A 704 17.44 8.33 -1.75
CA LEU A 704 18.80 8.49 -2.25
C LEU A 704 19.26 9.96 -2.21
N ASP A 705 18.41 10.91 -2.59
CA ASP A 705 18.71 12.34 -2.52
C ASP A 705 18.95 12.80 -1.08
N LEU A 706 18.19 12.27 -0.11
CA LEU A 706 18.45 12.51 1.32
C LEU A 706 19.79 11.93 1.77
N CYS A 707 20.14 10.73 1.31
CA CYS A 707 21.42 10.08 1.64
C CYS A 707 22.61 10.91 1.16
N ILE A 708 22.55 11.49 -0.04
CA ILE A 708 23.63 12.33 -0.60
C ILE A 708 23.97 13.51 0.33
N ASN A 709 22.97 14.08 1.02
CA ASN A 709 23.17 15.27 1.85
C ASN A 709 23.91 15.02 3.17
N ILE A 710 24.04 13.76 3.60
CA ILE A 710 24.64 13.42 4.90
C ILE A 710 26.00 12.72 4.78
N VAL A 711 26.47 12.45 3.55
CA VAL A 711 27.75 11.80 3.28
C VAL A 711 28.93 12.63 3.82
N ASP A 712 29.92 11.94 4.38
CA ASP A 712 31.24 12.46 4.75
C ASP A 712 32.36 11.56 4.22
N ILE A 713 33.61 11.95 4.48
CA ILE A 713 34.82 11.25 4.00
C ILE A 713 34.85 9.78 4.47
N GLU A 714 34.53 9.50 5.74
CA GLU A 714 34.51 8.13 6.28
C GLU A 714 33.43 7.27 5.61
N SER A 715 32.25 7.85 5.37
CA SER A 715 31.17 7.17 4.66
C SER A 715 31.53 6.87 3.20
N LEU A 716 32.32 7.73 2.54
CA LEU A 716 32.79 7.50 1.17
C LEU A 716 33.69 6.26 1.06
N GLU A 717 34.56 6.03 2.05
CA GLU A 717 35.44 4.85 2.07
C GLU A 717 34.67 3.52 2.06
N GLN A 718 33.46 3.50 2.64
CA GLN A 718 32.59 2.32 2.64
C GLN A 718 31.62 2.29 1.45
N LEU A 719 31.09 3.44 1.03
CA LEU A 719 30.07 3.56 -0.01
C LEU A 719 30.64 3.32 -1.42
N ILE A 720 31.79 3.90 -1.75
CA ILE A 720 32.36 3.83 -3.11
C ILE A 720 32.67 2.39 -3.55
N PRO A 721 33.28 1.51 -2.71
CA PRO A 721 33.48 0.11 -3.06
C PRO A 721 32.17 -0.64 -3.35
N ARG A 722 31.09 -0.31 -2.65
CA ARG A 722 29.78 -0.95 -2.84
C ARG A 722 29.09 -0.44 -4.11
N LEU A 723 29.16 0.86 -4.40
CA LEU A 723 28.72 1.41 -5.70
C LEU A 723 29.48 0.79 -6.87
N THR A 724 30.79 0.61 -6.72
CA THR A 724 31.65 -0.09 -7.70
C THR A 724 31.16 -1.50 -8.01
N GLN A 725 30.69 -2.25 -7.00
CA GLN A 725 30.08 -3.57 -7.21
C GLN A 725 28.80 -3.46 -8.02
N LEU A 726 27.93 -2.48 -7.73
CA LEU A 726 26.68 -2.24 -8.47
C LEU A 726 26.91 -1.77 -9.91
N VAL A 727 27.96 -0.99 -10.18
CA VAL A 727 28.36 -0.60 -11.55
C VAL A 727 28.64 -1.83 -12.42
N ARG A 728 29.08 -2.95 -11.84
CA ARG A 728 29.34 -4.21 -12.57
C ARG A 728 28.15 -5.18 -12.54
N GLY A 729 27.54 -5.36 -11.36
CA GLY A 729 26.55 -6.42 -11.09
C GLY A 729 25.10 -5.97 -11.09
N GLY A 730 24.81 -4.67 -11.09
CA GLY A 730 23.44 -4.15 -11.10
C GLY A 730 22.70 -4.55 -12.38
N VAL A 731 21.46 -5.02 -12.25
CA VAL A 731 20.62 -5.50 -13.36
C VAL A 731 19.34 -4.66 -13.44
N GLY A 732 18.87 -4.40 -14.67
CA GLY A 732 17.66 -3.64 -14.95
C GLY A 732 17.93 -2.16 -15.23
N LEU A 733 17.20 -1.60 -16.20
CA LEU A 733 17.42 -0.25 -16.74
C LEU A 733 17.48 0.83 -15.63
N ASN A 734 16.46 0.86 -14.77
CA ASN A 734 16.35 1.88 -13.71
C ASN A 734 17.49 1.77 -12.68
N THR A 735 17.93 0.56 -12.33
CA THR A 735 19.09 0.36 -11.45
C THR A 735 20.38 0.84 -12.12
N ARG A 736 20.61 0.47 -13.39
CA ARG A 736 21.81 0.90 -14.15
C ARG A 736 21.90 2.42 -14.25
N VAL A 737 20.83 3.05 -14.72
CA VAL A 737 20.74 4.52 -14.86
C VAL A 737 20.78 5.20 -13.50
N GLY A 738 20.14 4.60 -12.49
CA GLY A 738 20.10 5.09 -11.12
C GLY A 738 21.48 5.11 -10.49
N VAL A 739 22.28 4.04 -10.62
CA VAL A 739 23.66 3.96 -10.11
C VAL A 739 24.52 5.04 -10.74
N ALA A 740 24.47 5.18 -12.07
CA ALA A 740 25.23 6.20 -12.78
C ALA A 740 24.81 7.62 -12.35
N SER A 741 23.51 7.88 -12.30
CA SER A 741 22.96 9.19 -11.87
C SER A 741 23.29 9.51 -10.41
N PHE A 742 23.26 8.51 -9.52
CA PHE A 742 23.62 8.68 -8.11
C PHE A 742 25.10 9.00 -7.95
N ILE A 743 25.99 8.30 -8.67
CA ILE A 743 27.42 8.63 -8.69
C ILE A 743 27.62 10.07 -9.17
N SER A 744 26.98 10.48 -10.27
CA SER A 744 27.02 11.86 -10.77
C SER A 744 26.66 12.88 -9.70
N LEU A 745 25.53 12.70 -9.01
CA LEU A 745 25.06 13.63 -7.97
C LEU A 745 25.95 13.61 -6.72
N LEU A 746 26.38 12.42 -6.29
CA LEU A 746 27.29 12.25 -5.16
C LEU A 746 28.60 13.00 -5.41
N VAL A 747 29.21 12.82 -6.58
CA VAL A 747 30.48 13.45 -6.94
C VAL A 747 30.34 14.97 -7.03
N GLN A 748 29.23 15.46 -7.60
CA GLN A 748 28.93 16.90 -7.60
C GLN A 748 28.78 17.46 -6.18
N LYS A 749 28.20 16.69 -5.26
CA LYS A 749 27.98 17.10 -3.87
C LYS A 749 29.27 17.15 -3.06
N VAL A 750 30.10 16.10 -3.12
CA VAL A 750 31.33 15.99 -2.31
C VAL A 750 32.52 16.74 -2.91
N GLY A 751 32.47 17.06 -4.21
CA GLY A 751 33.47 17.87 -4.88
C GLY A 751 34.87 17.26 -4.81
N SER A 752 35.83 18.01 -4.26
CA SER A 752 37.24 17.59 -4.20
C SER A 752 37.53 16.39 -3.32
N GLU A 753 36.62 16.03 -2.40
CA GLU A 753 36.78 14.86 -1.53
C GLU A 753 36.76 13.54 -2.31
N ILE A 754 36.24 13.53 -3.55
CA ILE A 754 36.22 12.33 -4.40
C ILE A 754 37.61 11.94 -4.95
N LYS A 755 38.59 12.85 -4.93
CA LYS A 755 39.89 12.68 -5.60
C LYS A 755 40.56 11.32 -5.36
N PRO A 756 40.63 10.78 -4.13
CA PRO A 756 41.24 9.47 -3.86
C PRO A 756 40.58 8.30 -4.61
N PHE A 757 39.31 8.45 -4.97
CA PHE A 757 38.48 7.40 -5.58
C PHE A 757 38.37 7.51 -7.10
N THR A 758 38.74 8.65 -7.70
CA THR A 758 38.59 8.93 -9.14
C THR A 758 39.21 7.85 -10.02
N GLY A 759 40.42 7.39 -9.71
CA GLY A 759 41.09 6.35 -10.50
C GLY A 759 40.38 5.00 -10.49
N MET A 760 39.73 4.63 -9.37
CA MET A 760 38.92 3.42 -9.28
C MET A 760 37.63 3.60 -10.08
N LEU A 761 36.92 4.71 -9.89
CA LEU A 761 35.65 5.00 -10.55
C LEU A 761 35.81 5.07 -12.07
N LEU A 762 36.80 5.79 -12.60
CA LEU A 762 37.03 5.90 -14.05
C LEU A 762 37.34 4.54 -14.70
N ARG A 763 38.17 3.72 -14.05
CA ARG A 763 38.51 2.36 -14.52
C ARG A 763 37.29 1.44 -14.61
N LEU A 764 36.20 1.76 -13.92
CA LEU A 764 34.96 0.99 -13.91
C LEU A 764 33.90 1.58 -14.84
N LEU A 765 33.69 2.89 -14.76
CA LEU A 765 32.66 3.59 -15.51
C LEU A 765 32.96 3.59 -17.00
N PHE A 766 34.22 3.74 -17.41
CA PHE A 766 34.60 3.80 -18.82
C PHE A 766 34.32 2.50 -19.59
N PRO A 767 34.77 1.31 -19.13
CA PRO A 767 34.40 0.05 -19.78
C PRO A 767 32.89 -0.18 -19.82
N VAL A 768 32.19 0.17 -18.74
CA VAL A 768 30.73 0.02 -18.66
C VAL A 768 30.02 0.93 -19.67
N ALA A 769 30.39 2.21 -19.77
CA ALA A 769 29.81 3.12 -20.76
C ALA A 769 30.03 2.62 -22.20
N LYS A 770 31.17 1.97 -22.46
CA LYS A 770 31.46 1.34 -23.76
C LYS A 770 30.55 0.15 -24.05
N GLU A 771 30.40 -0.76 -23.08
CA GLU A 771 29.71 -2.05 -23.25
C GLU A 771 28.17 -1.95 -23.14
N GLU A 772 27.64 -0.85 -22.60
CA GLU A 772 26.20 -0.67 -22.42
C GLU A 772 25.39 -0.80 -23.71
N LYS A 773 24.23 -1.44 -23.59
CA LYS A 773 23.33 -1.69 -24.74
C LYS A 773 22.20 -0.67 -24.83
N SER A 774 21.61 -0.28 -23.70
CA SER A 774 20.58 0.77 -23.67
C SER A 774 21.24 2.12 -23.94
N SER A 775 20.63 2.92 -24.83
CA SER A 775 21.11 4.27 -25.13
C SER A 775 21.01 5.18 -23.90
N ALA A 776 19.94 5.04 -23.12
CA ALA A 776 19.74 5.82 -21.90
C ALA A 776 20.77 5.45 -20.80
N ALA A 777 21.02 4.16 -20.59
CA ALA A 777 22.06 3.70 -19.64
C ALA A 777 23.46 4.15 -20.08
N LYS A 778 23.78 4.01 -21.38
CA LYS A 778 25.04 4.49 -21.96
C LYS A 778 25.24 5.99 -21.70
N ARG A 779 24.24 6.81 -21.99
CA ARG A 779 24.28 8.26 -21.71
C ARG A 779 24.48 8.55 -20.23
N ALA A 780 23.82 7.82 -19.33
CA ALA A 780 23.95 8.01 -17.89
C ALA A 780 25.38 7.67 -17.39
N PHE A 781 25.94 6.53 -17.80
CA PHE A 781 27.31 6.16 -17.43
C PHE A 781 28.37 7.07 -18.05
N SER A 782 28.17 7.52 -19.29
CA SER A 782 29.03 8.53 -19.92
C SER A 782 29.01 9.84 -19.13
N SER A 783 27.84 10.28 -18.67
CA SER A 783 27.69 11.47 -17.82
C SER A 783 28.41 11.33 -16.48
N ALA A 784 28.26 10.17 -15.81
CA ALA A 784 28.99 9.88 -14.58
C ALA A 784 30.51 9.88 -14.81
N CYS A 785 30.98 9.31 -15.92
CA CYS A 785 32.38 9.32 -16.31
C CYS A 785 32.91 10.76 -16.49
N GLY A 786 32.17 11.64 -17.16
CA GLY A 786 32.54 13.05 -17.35
C GLY A 786 32.60 13.85 -16.04
N ILE A 787 31.65 13.62 -15.13
CA ILE A 787 31.66 14.28 -13.81
C ILE A 787 32.85 13.83 -12.96
N VAL A 788 33.19 12.54 -12.99
CA VAL A 788 34.38 12.02 -12.29
C VAL A 788 35.67 12.53 -12.93
N LEU A 789 35.72 12.61 -14.26
CA LEU A 789 36.87 13.13 -15.03
C LEU A 789 37.27 14.53 -14.55
N LYS A 790 36.29 15.41 -14.25
CA LYS A 790 36.52 16.76 -13.71
C LYS A 790 37.43 16.82 -12.48
N TYR A 791 37.45 15.76 -11.67
CA TYR A 791 38.25 15.70 -10.43
C TYR A 791 39.49 14.80 -10.54
N SER A 792 39.74 14.20 -11.70
CA SER A 792 40.85 13.27 -11.92
C SER A 792 42.20 14.00 -11.99
N SER A 793 43.29 13.24 -11.82
CA SER A 793 44.64 13.77 -12.07
C SER A 793 44.89 13.99 -13.57
N PRO A 794 45.79 14.92 -13.96
CA PRO A 794 46.09 15.17 -15.38
C PRO A 794 46.49 13.92 -16.16
N SER A 795 47.29 13.02 -15.57
CA SER A 795 47.69 11.77 -16.21
C SER A 795 46.53 10.79 -16.43
N GLN A 796 45.57 10.75 -15.50
CA GLN A 796 44.36 9.92 -15.66
C GLN A 796 43.42 10.50 -16.71
N ALA A 797 43.25 11.82 -16.70
CA ALA A 797 42.46 12.52 -17.71
C ALA A 797 43.01 12.29 -19.12
N GLN A 798 44.33 12.43 -19.29
CA GLN A 798 44.99 12.18 -20.57
C GLN A 798 44.77 10.75 -21.06
N SER A 799 45.05 9.73 -20.22
CA SER A 799 44.83 8.32 -20.57
C SER A 799 43.39 8.06 -21.00
N LEU A 800 42.41 8.56 -20.23
CA LEU A 800 41.00 8.34 -20.53
C LEU A 800 40.57 9.02 -21.84
N ILE A 801 41.03 10.24 -22.09
CA ILE A 801 40.68 11.00 -23.30
C ILE A 801 41.30 10.32 -24.53
N GLU A 802 42.55 9.89 -24.46
CA GLU A 802 43.22 9.17 -25.54
C GLU A 802 42.54 7.82 -25.81
N GLU A 803 42.21 7.05 -24.77
CA GLU A 803 41.44 5.80 -24.88
C GLU A 803 40.06 6.03 -25.48
N THR A 804 39.37 7.13 -25.11
CA THR A 804 38.06 7.50 -25.68
C THR A 804 38.19 7.89 -27.14
N ALA A 805 39.21 8.68 -27.51
CA ALA A 805 39.48 9.06 -28.90
C ALA A 805 39.68 7.82 -29.78
N ALA A 806 40.48 6.85 -29.31
CA ALA A 806 40.74 5.61 -30.04
C ALA A 806 39.47 4.82 -30.42
N LEU A 807 38.39 4.94 -29.64
CA LEU A 807 37.11 4.27 -29.91
C LEU A 807 36.44 4.73 -31.21
N HIS A 808 36.80 5.90 -31.76
CA HIS A 808 36.25 6.42 -33.03
C HIS A 808 36.52 5.47 -34.22
N SER A 809 37.57 4.66 -34.12
CA SER A 809 38.05 3.73 -35.14
C SER A 809 37.53 2.29 -34.96
N GLY A 810 36.77 2.04 -33.88
CA GLY A 810 36.26 0.72 -33.53
C GLY A 810 34.98 0.33 -34.26
N ASP A 811 34.27 -0.64 -33.70
CA ASP A 811 32.96 -1.07 -34.17
C ASP A 811 31.87 -0.03 -33.87
N ARG A 812 30.66 -0.26 -34.40
CA ARG A 812 29.49 0.61 -34.19
C ARG A 812 29.25 0.96 -32.72
N SER A 813 29.37 -0.01 -31.80
CA SER A 813 29.15 0.24 -30.37
C SER A 813 30.22 1.17 -29.78
N SER A 814 31.49 0.95 -30.16
CA SER A 814 32.61 1.80 -29.74
C SER A 814 32.46 3.23 -30.26
N GLN A 815 32.01 3.42 -31.51
CA GLN A 815 31.79 4.74 -32.09
C GLN A 815 30.67 5.52 -31.37
N ILE A 816 29.55 4.86 -31.07
CA ILE A 816 28.46 5.48 -30.30
C ILE A 816 28.92 5.80 -28.87
N ALA A 817 29.71 4.92 -28.24
CA ALA A 817 30.29 5.18 -26.92
C ALA A 817 31.25 6.38 -26.96
N CYS A 818 32.10 6.47 -27.98
CA CYS A 818 33.00 7.60 -28.21
C CYS A 818 32.23 8.93 -28.25
N ALA A 819 31.22 9.02 -29.10
CA ALA A 819 30.39 10.22 -29.20
C ALA A 819 29.66 10.54 -27.89
N SER A 820 29.07 9.54 -27.23
CA SER A 820 28.37 9.73 -25.95
C SER A 820 29.29 10.19 -24.81
N LEU A 821 30.50 9.65 -24.74
CA LEU A 821 31.51 10.05 -23.76
C LEU A 821 31.99 11.48 -24.02
N PHE A 822 32.38 11.81 -25.26
CA PHE A 822 32.81 13.17 -25.57
C PHE A 822 31.70 14.21 -25.40
N LYS A 823 30.44 13.89 -25.70
CA LYS A 823 29.28 14.75 -25.39
C LYS A 823 29.13 15.01 -23.88
N SER A 824 29.42 13.99 -23.08
CA SER A 824 29.36 14.10 -21.63
C SER A 824 30.56 14.89 -21.07
N PHE A 825 31.75 14.68 -21.65
CA PHE A 825 32.95 15.40 -21.27
C PHE A 825 32.83 16.88 -21.64
N SER A 826 32.27 17.21 -22.82
CA SER A 826 32.12 18.60 -23.29
C SER A 826 31.19 19.40 -22.39
N SER A 827 30.14 18.76 -21.88
CA SER A 827 29.16 19.40 -20.99
C SER A 827 29.63 19.54 -19.54
N THR A 828 30.49 18.65 -19.04
CA THR A 828 30.82 18.60 -17.59
C THR A 828 32.27 18.90 -17.23
N ALA A 829 33.21 18.66 -18.15
CA ALA A 829 34.66 18.79 -17.97
C ALA A 829 35.32 19.52 -19.16
N ALA A 830 34.66 20.56 -19.68
CA ALA A 830 35.13 21.36 -20.82
C ALA A 830 36.54 21.96 -20.59
N ASP A 831 36.84 22.36 -19.35
CA ASP A 831 38.14 22.87 -18.92
C ASP A 831 39.25 21.83 -19.11
N ILE A 832 39.02 20.58 -18.72
CA ILE A 832 39.96 19.48 -18.94
C ILE A 832 40.08 19.16 -20.43
N MET A 833 38.97 19.09 -21.16
CA MET A 833 38.98 18.82 -22.60
C MET A 833 39.75 19.88 -23.39
N SER A 834 39.67 21.15 -23.00
CA SER A 834 40.37 22.25 -23.66
C SER A 834 41.90 22.04 -23.75
N SER A 835 42.47 21.36 -22.75
CA SER A 835 43.91 21.03 -22.71
C SER A 835 44.31 19.80 -23.55
N HIS A 836 43.34 19.03 -24.07
CA HIS A 836 43.57 17.80 -24.83
C HIS A 836 42.94 17.85 -26.24
N GLN A 837 42.63 19.04 -26.75
CA GLN A 837 41.96 19.20 -28.04
C GLN A 837 42.75 18.59 -29.23
N SER A 838 44.08 18.52 -29.13
CA SER A 838 44.93 17.89 -30.16
C SER A 838 44.63 16.41 -30.39
N ALA A 839 44.15 15.67 -29.38
CA ALA A 839 43.71 14.28 -29.53
C ALA A 839 42.21 14.16 -29.88
N ILE A 840 41.41 15.12 -29.41
CA ILE A 840 39.93 15.09 -29.49
C ILE A 840 39.43 15.54 -30.87
N VAL A 841 39.92 16.69 -31.35
CA VAL A 841 39.45 17.34 -32.58
C VAL A 841 39.64 16.45 -33.82
N PRO A 842 40.80 15.81 -34.06
CA PRO A 842 40.99 14.95 -35.23
C PRO A 842 40.01 13.77 -35.26
N ALA A 843 39.82 13.10 -34.12
CA ALA A 843 38.94 11.95 -33.99
C ALA A 843 37.48 12.30 -34.31
N ILE A 844 36.99 13.42 -33.75
CA ILE A 844 35.61 13.87 -33.94
C ILE A 844 35.41 14.37 -35.37
N PHE A 845 36.31 15.22 -35.89
CA PHE A 845 36.20 15.80 -37.23
C PHE A 845 36.02 14.73 -38.31
N ILE A 846 36.87 13.69 -38.29
CA ILE A 846 36.82 12.59 -39.27
C ILE A 846 35.54 11.77 -39.11
N SER A 847 35.08 11.56 -37.87
CA SER A 847 33.93 10.70 -37.57
C SER A 847 32.58 11.32 -37.94
N ARG A 848 32.50 12.64 -38.17
CA ARG A 848 31.31 13.30 -38.75
C ARG A 848 30.95 12.77 -40.15
N PHE A 849 31.93 12.24 -40.87
CA PHE A 849 31.75 11.76 -42.24
C PHE A 849 31.47 10.25 -42.34
N GLU A 850 31.12 9.61 -41.22
CA GLU A 850 30.63 8.23 -41.21
C GLU A 850 29.38 8.07 -42.09
N ASP A 851 29.28 6.94 -42.78
CA ASP A 851 28.15 6.67 -43.68
C ASP A 851 26.84 6.41 -42.92
N GLU A 852 26.93 5.85 -41.71
CA GLU A 852 25.75 5.63 -40.86
C GLU A 852 25.27 6.97 -40.29
N LYS A 853 24.10 7.42 -40.75
CA LYS A 853 23.53 8.74 -40.41
C LYS A 853 23.39 8.98 -38.91
N GLN A 854 23.10 7.93 -38.14
CA GLN A 854 22.99 8.03 -36.67
C GLN A 854 24.34 8.33 -36.01
N ILE A 855 25.44 7.75 -36.50
CA ILE A 855 26.77 7.96 -35.93
C ILE A 855 27.29 9.34 -36.32
N SER A 856 27.17 9.70 -37.60
CA SER A 856 27.55 11.03 -38.07
C SER A 856 26.78 12.14 -37.36
N SER A 857 25.47 12.00 -37.13
CA SER A 857 24.70 13.00 -36.38
C SER A 857 25.19 13.15 -34.93
N LEU A 858 25.54 12.05 -34.25
CA LEU A 858 26.08 12.11 -32.89
C LEU A 858 27.44 12.85 -32.86
N PHE A 859 28.33 12.59 -33.82
CA PHE A 859 29.61 13.31 -33.89
C PHE A 859 29.46 14.76 -34.34
N GLU A 860 28.45 15.08 -35.14
CA GLU A 860 28.12 16.47 -35.49
C GLU A 860 27.69 17.25 -34.24
N GLU A 861 26.82 16.67 -33.39
CA GLU A 861 26.41 17.30 -32.12
C GLU A 861 27.58 17.51 -31.15
N VAL A 862 28.59 16.62 -31.15
CA VAL A 862 29.80 16.81 -30.34
C VAL A 862 30.70 17.87 -30.95
N TRP A 863 30.82 17.90 -32.28
CA TRP A 863 31.60 18.90 -33.01
C TRP A 863 31.08 20.32 -32.75
N GLU A 864 29.78 20.53 -32.77
CA GLU A 864 29.14 21.81 -32.45
C GLU A 864 29.48 22.28 -31.02
N ASP A 865 29.59 21.38 -30.05
CA ASP A 865 29.93 21.73 -28.67
C ASP A 865 31.39 22.16 -28.48
N ILE A 866 32.32 21.53 -29.21
CA ILE A 866 33.76 21.73 -29.00
C ILE A 866 34.37 22.81 -29.89
N THR A 867 33.68 23.22 -30.96
CA THR A 867 34.22 24.17 -31.94
C THR A 867 33.77 25.61 -31.68
N SER A 868 34.73 26.52 -31.60
CA SER A 868 34.47 27.97 -31.52
C SER A 868 34.31 28.63 -32.90
N GLY A 869 34.30 27.83 -33.97
CA GLY A 869 34.27 28.23 -35.37
C GLY A 869 35.05 27.26 -36.25
N GLU A 870 34.44 26.77 -37.35
CA GLU A 870 34.97 25.67 -38.17
C GLU A 870 36.36 25.99 -38.75
N ARG A 871 36.53 27.15 -39.41
CA ARG A 871 37.83 27.54 -40.00
C ARG A 871 38.95 27.66 -38.97
N VAL A 872 38.69 28.32 -37.84
CA VAL A 872 39.71 28.57 -36.80
C VAL A 872 40.16 27.26 -36.17
N THR A 873 39.21 26.38 -35.82
CA THR A 873 39.50 25.08 -35.20
C THR A 873 40.32 24.19 -36.14
N LEU A 874 39.91 24.11 -37.41
CA LEU A 874 40.63 23.30 -38.40
C LEU A 874 42.04 23.83 -38.67
N GLN A 875 42.26 25.15 -38.61
CA GLN A 875 43.59 25.73 -38.79
C GLN A 875 44.51 25.49 -37.58
N LEU A 876 43.95 25.53 -36.36
CA LEU A 876 44.72 25.29 -35.13
C LEU A 876 45.22 23.84 -35.00
N PHE A 877 44.39 22.86 -35.37
CA PHE A 877 44.69 21.42 -35.24
C PHE A 877 45.00 20.74 -36.58
N LEU A 878 45.41 21.52 -37.58
CA LEU A 878 45.58 21.04 -38.95
C LEU A 878 46.58 19.88 -39.05
N GLN A 879 47.71 20.00 -38.35
CA GLN A 879 48.77 18.99 -38.40
C GLN A 879 48.31 17.65 -37.84
N GLU A 880 47.56 17.65 -36.74
CA GLU A 880 47.00 16.46 -36.09
C GLU A 880 45.89 15.85 -36.95
N ILE A 881 44.99 16.67 -37.50
CA ILE A 881 43.94 16.21 -38.42
C ILE A 881 44.54 15.53 -39.65
N VAL A 882 45.55 16.13 -40.27
CA VAL A 882 46.24 15.55 -41.44
C VAL A 882 46.87 14.21 -41.08
N ASN A 883 47.55 14.10 -39.93
CA ASN A 883 48.16 12.85 -39.50
C ASN A 883 47.10 11.73 -39.35
N HIS A 884 45.98 12.01 -38.68
CA HIS A 884 44.89 11.04 -38.51
C HIS A 884 44.21 10.65 -39.84
N ILE A 885 44.04 11.60 -40.76
CA ILE A 885 43.51 11.32 -42.11
C ILE A 885 44.46 10.37 -42.86
N CYS A 886 45.77 10.64 -42.82
CA CYS A 886 46.77 9.80 -43.46
C CYS A 886 46.76 8.37 -42.90
N GLU A 887 46.74 8.22 -41.58
CA GLU A 887 46.63 6.91 -40.90
C GLU A 887 45.35 6.18 -41.31
N SER A 888 44.22 6.89 -41.32
CA SER A 888 42.91 6.34 -41.68
C SER A 888 42.83 5.88 -43.14
N ILE A 889 43.46 6.61 -44.08
CA ILE A 889 43.58 6.20 -45.50
C ILE A 889 44.45 4.95 -45.65
N THR A 890 45.54 4.85 -44.90
CA THR A 890 46.43 3.67 -44.94
C THR A 890 45.88 2.44 -44.23
N SER A 891 44.77 2.57 -43.49
CA SER A 891 44.15 1.46 -42.76
C SER A 891 43.58 0.38 -43.69
N SER A 892 43.25 -0.80 -43.16
CA SER A 892 42.58 -1.86 -43.93
C SER A 892 41.07 -1.63 -44.12
N SER A 893 40.47 -0.67 -43.41
CA SER A 893 39.02 -0.43 -43.39
C SER A 893 38.57 0.50 -44.52
N TRP A 894 37.75 0.00 -45.45
CA TRP A 894 37.21 0.80 -46.57
C TRP A 894 36.34 1.97 -46.09
N ALA A 895 35.55 1.79 -45.02
CA ALA A 895 34.77 2.86 -44.41
C ALA A 895 35.67 3.99 -43.90
N SER A 896 36.80 3.63 -43.27
CA SER A 896 37.79 4.61 -42.78
C SER A 896 38.41 5.41 -43.92
N LYS A 897 38.76 4.75 -45.03
CA LYS A 897 39.26 5.42 -46.24
C LYS A 897 38.24 6.39 -46.82
N LYS A 898 36.98 5.95 -46.94
CA LYS A 898 35.88 6.75 -47.49
C LYS A 898 35.61 8.02 -46.69
N LYS A 899 35.48 7.91 -45.36
CA LYS A 899 35.26 9.07 -44.48
C LYS A 899 36.45 10.02 -44.49
N SER A 900 37.66 9.50 -44.59
CA SER A 900 38.88 10.31 -44.73
C SER A 900 38.90 11.11 -46.04
N GLY A 901 38.47 10.51 -47.15
CA GLY A 901 38.29 11.23 -48.42
C GLY A 901 37.30 12.39 -48.30
N LYS A 902 36.13 12.15 -47.70
CA LYS A 902 35.13 13.20 -47.40
C LYS A 902 35.70 14.28 -46.48
N ALA A 903 36.49 13.90 -45.47
CA ALA A 903 37.14 14.83 -44.55
C ALA A 903 38.16 15.74 -45.26
N ILE A 904 38.94 15.21 -46.23
CA ILE A 904 39.84 16.01 -47.07
C ILE A 904 39.03 17.00 -47.90
N CYS A 905 37.93 16.58 -48.55
CA CYS A 905 37.07 17.50 -49.29
C CYS A 905 36.62 18.67 -48.41
N LYS A 906 36.14 18.39 -47.18
CA LYS A 906 35.70 19.45 -46.27
C LYS A 906 36.86 20.34 -45.80
N LEU A 907 38.04 19.77 -45.53
CA LEU A 907 39.23 20.57 -45.20
C LEU A 907 39.59 21.54 -46.33
N THR A 908 39.60 21.06 -47.57
CA THR A 908 39.93 21.89 -48.73
C THR A 908 38.87 22.97 -48.98
N GLU A 909 37.60 22.67 -48.76
CA GLU A 909 36.48 23.62 -48.87
C GLU A 909 36.62 24.76 -47.85
N VAL A 910 36.98 24.44 -46.60
CA VAL A 910 37.05 25.43 -45.51
C VAL A 910 38.36 26.20 -45.50
N LEU A 911 39.51 25.55 -45.77
CA LEU A 911 40.84 26.17 -45.63
C LEU A 911 41.44 26.69 -46.94
N GLY A 912 41.05 26.12 -48.09
CA GLY A 912 41.62 26.46 -49.40
C GLY A 912 43.15 26.38 -49.40
N GLU A 913 43.80 27.44 -49.90
CA GLU A 913 45.27 27.55 -50.01
C GLU A 913 46.02 27.43 -48.68
N SER A 914 45.35 27.65 -47.54
CA SER A 914 45.97 27.49 -46.22
C SER A 914 46.42 26.05 -45.93
N LEU A 915 45.95 25.08 -46.71
CA LEU A 915 46.34 23.66 -46.62
C LEU A 915 47.72 23.37 -47.26
N SER A 916 48.28 24.34 -48.01
CA SER A 916 49.53 24.19 -48.76
C SER A 916 50.70 23.59 -47.96
N PRO A 917 50.94 23.91 -46.67
CA PRO A 917 52.06 23.29 -45.93
C PRO A 917 51.96 21.77 -45.76
N HIS A 918 50.75 21.20 -45.85
CA HIS A 918 50.49 19.77 -45.60
C HIS A 918 50.07 18.99 -46.85
N HIS A 919 49.99 19.67 -48.01
CA HIS A 919 49.46 19.10 -49.25
C HIS A 919 50.21 17.83 -49.67
N LYS A 920 51.54 17.80 -49.55
CA LYS A 920 52.40 16.68 -49.95
C LYS A 920 51.97 15.36 -49.31
N ARG A 921 51.73 15.39 -47.99
CA ARG A 921 51.43 14.18 -47.21
C ARG A 921 50.05 13.62 -47.57
N LEU A 922 49.06 14.50 -47.69
CA LEU A 922 47.71 14.12 -48.14
C LEU A 922 47.73 13.58 -49.58
N LEU A 923 48.47 14.25 -50.47
CA LEU A 923 48.60 13.86 -51.86
C LEU A 923 49.24 12.47 -52.00
N GLN A 924 50.34 12.21 -51.30
CA GLN A 924 51.00 10.89 -51.31
C GLN A 924 50.06 9.77 -50.85
N CYS A 925 49.28 9.99 -49.79
CA CYS A 925 48.30 9.00 -49.32
C CYS A 925 47.22 8.71 -50.38
N LEU A 926 46.69 9.75 -51.04
CA LEU A 926 45.68 9.59 -52.09
C LEU A 926 46.25 8.89 -53.33
N VAL A 927 47.42 9.34 -53.82
CA VAL A 927 48.07 8.78 -55.02
C VAL A 927 48.44 7.31 -54.81
N ASN A 928 48.81 6.90 -53.60
CA ASN A 928 49.12 5.51 -53.29
C ASN A 928 47.88 4.61 -53.19
N GLU A 929 46.74 5.13 -52.74
CA GLU A 929 45.53 4.33 -52.46
C GLU A 929 44.54 4.26 -53.64
N ILE A 930 44.52 5.27 -54.51
CA ILE A 930 43.63 5.30 -55.71
C ILE A 930 43.90 4.11 -56.67
N PRO A 931 45.15 3.71 -56.96
CA PRO A 931 45.44 2.50 -57.73
C PRO A 931 44.85 1.21 -57.11
N GLY A 932 44.77 0.14 -57.91
CA GLY A 932 44.39 -1.19 -57.41
C GLY A 932 42.88 -1.49 -57.42
N ARG A 933 42.44 -2.30 -56.45
CA ARG A 933 41.06 -2.85 -56.38
C ARG A 933 40.03 -1.74 -56.14
N LEU A 934 38.87 -1.86 -56.80
CA LEU A 934 37.69 -1.02 -56.55
C LEU A 934 36.86 -1.56 -55.39
N TRP A 935 36.37 -0.67 -54.56
CA TRP A 935 35.51 -0.94 -53.42
C TRP A 935 34.47 0.19 -53.29
N GLU A 936 33.37 -0.07 -52.58
CA GLU A 936 32.24 0.86 -52.48
C GLU A 936 32.63 2.13 -51.70
N GLY A 937 32.56 3.29 -52.36
CA GLY A 937 32.96 4.58 -51.78
C GLY A 937 34.37 5.04 -52.15
N LYS A 938 35.12 4.27 -52.94
CA LYS A 938 36.46 4.68 -53.41
C LYS A 938 36.43 5.98 -54.24
N ASP A 939 35.28 6.30 -54.80
CA ASP A 939 34.95 7.56 -55.46
C ASP A 939 35.29 8.79 -54.60
N ALA A 940 35.09 8.72 -53.28
CA ALA A 940 35.39 9.81 -52.36
C ALA A 940 36.89 10.20 -52.34
N LEU A 941 37.79 9.27 -52.68
CA LEU A 941 39.23 9.57 -52.78
C LEU A 941 39.56 10.38 -54.04
N LEU A 942 38.80 10.17 -55.13
CA LEU A 942 38.94 10.98 -56.35
C LEU A 942 38.39 12.38 -56.14
N ASP A 943 37.25 12.50 -55.46
CA ASP A 943 36.70 13.80 -55.07
C ASP A 943 37.70 14.58 -54.20
N ALA A 944 38.34 13.90 -53.24
CA ALA A 944 39.40 14.46 -52.39
C ALA A 944 40.63 14.90 -53.19
N LEU A 945 41.11 14.08 -54.13
CA LEU A 945 42.25 14.42 -54.98
C LEU A 945 41.95 15.64 -55.85
N GLY A 946 40.75 15.72 -56.42
CA GLY A 946 40.33 16.86 -57.23
C GLY A 946 40.23 18.13 -56.40
N ALA A 947 39.63 18.06 -55.21
CA ALA A 947 39.51 19.20 -54.31
C ALA A 947 40.87 19.69 -53.78
N LEU A 948 41.78 18.77 -53.42
CA LEU A 948 43.15 19.08 -53.00
C LEU A 948 43.94 19.74 -54.14
N SER A 949 43.78 19.25 -55.37
CA SER A 949 44.44 19.84 -56.54
C SER A 949 43.96 21.26 -56.78
N VAL A 950 42.66 21.54 -56.70
CA VAL A 950 42.12 22.91 -56.82
C VAL A 950 42.68 23.82 -55.73
N ALA A 951 42.67 23.38 -54.47
CA ALA A 951 43.09 24.19 -53.34
C ALA A 951 44.61 24.42 -53.26
N CYS A 952 45.44 23.53 -53.81
CA CYS A 952 46.89 23.54 -53.63
C CYS A 952 47.71 23.42 -54.94
N HIS A 953 47.12 23.69 -56.11
CA HIS A 953 47.78 23.54 -57.41
C HIS A 953 49.12 24.28 -57.51
N GLU A 954 49.21 25.52 -57.02
CA GLU A 954 50.47 26.29 -57.02
C GLU A 954 51.55 25.63 -56.16
N ALA A 955 51.19 25.18 -54.95
CA ALA A 955 52.11 24.52 -54.03
C ALA A 955 52.61 23.17 -54.57
N ILE A 956 51.70 22.38 -55.15
CA ILE A 956 52.01 21.09 -55.79
C ILE A 956 53.02 21.30 -56.93
N THR A 957 52.74 22.26 -57.81
CA THR A 957 53.58 22.53 -59.00
C THR A 957 54.96 23.08 -58.60
N LYS A 958 55.01 23.92 -57.56
CA LYS A 958 56.24 24.52 -57.05
C LYS A 958 57.15 23.49 -56.38
N GLU A 959 56.59 22.51 -55.67
CA GLU A 959 57.39 21.48 -54.99
C GLU A 959 57.98 20.46 -55.98
N ASP A 960 57.17 19.98 -56.94
CA ASP A 960 57.64 19.10 -58.01
C ASP A 960 56.84 19.35 -59.31
N PRO A 961 57.47 19.95 -60.33
CA PRO A 961 56.83 20.23 -61.62
C PRO A 961 56.32 18.99 -62.37
N THR A 962 56.75 17.78 -62.00
CA THR A 962 56.32 16.52 -62.65
C THR A 962 55.10 15.87 -61.96
N THR A 963 54.77 16.30 -60.74
CA THR A 963 53.64 15.78 -59.98
C THR A 963 52.28 16.00 -60.66
N PRO A 964 51.97 17.18 -61.26
CA PRO A 964 50.72 17.37 -62.00
C PRO A 964 50.49 16.35 -63.12
N THR A 965 51.54 16.01 -63.89
CA THR A 965 51.47 14.96 -64.93
C THR A 965 51.23 13.58 -64.33
N THR A 966 51.81 13.29 -63.17
CA THR A 966 51.60 12.03 -62.44
C THR A 966 50.15 11.89 -61.98
N ILE A 967 49.60 12.94 -61.36
CA ILE A 967 48.18 13.02 -60.95
C ILE A 967 47.27 12.80 -62.16
N LEU A 968 47.56 13.48 -63.28
CA LEU A 968 46.80 13.35 -64.52
C LEU A 968 46.77 11.89 -65.01
N SER A 969 47.93 11.24 -65.11
CA SER A 969 48.03 9.86 -65.58
C SER A 969 47.24 8.87 -64.71
N LEU A 970 47.24 9.09 -63.40
CA LEU A 970 46.49 8.31 -62.42
C LEU A 970 44.97 8.44 -62.65
N ILE A 971 44.49 9.67 -62.83
CA ILE A 971 43.06 9.95 -63.05
C ILE A 971 42.62 9.43 -64.42
N CYS A 972 43.44 9.58 -65.47
CA CYS A 972 43.15 8.99 -66.78
C CYS A 972 42.97 7.46 -66.70
N SER A 973 43.80 6.78 -65.91
CA SER A 973 43.63 5.34 -65.63
C SER A 973 42.33 5.05 -64.86
N ALA A 974 41.94 5.93 -63.92
CA ALA A 974 40.68 5.82 -63.19
C ALA A 974 39.44 5.99 -64.10
N CYS A 975 39.47 6.91 -65.07
CA CYS A 975 38.38 7.12 -66.04
C CYS A 975 38.09 5.87 -66.90
N LYS A 976 39.09 5.02 -67.14
CA LYS A 976 38.94 3.77 -67.91
C LYS A 976 38.25 2.64 -67.13
N LYS A 977 38.07 2.75 -65.80
CA LYS A 977 37.44 1.71 -64.95
C LYS A 977 35.95 1.56 -65.23
N LYS A 978 35.37 0.36 -65.02
CA LYS A 978 33.98 0.02 -65.41
C LYS A 978 32.86 0.55 -64.50
N LEU A 979 33.12 0.70 -63.20
CA LEU A 979 32.10 1.06 -62.21
C LEU A 979 31.60 2.50 -62.43
N LYS A 980 30.30 2.68 -62.72
CA LYS A 980 29.69 3.96 -63.12
C LYS A 980 29.98 5.10 -62.16
N LYS A 981 29.63 4.95 -60.88
CA LYS A 981 29.82 5.99 -59.85
C LYS A 981 31.28 6.43 -59.69
N TYR A 982 32.20 5.46 -59.64
CA TYR A 982 33.64 5.73 -59.57
C TYR A 982 34.15 6.46 -60.81
N ARG A 983 33.68 6.06 -61.99
CA ARG A 983 34.03 6.68 -63.26
C ARG A 983 33.51 8.12 -63.37
N GLU A 984 32.30 8.41 -62.89
CA GLU A 984 31.72 9.76 -62.83
C GLU A 984 32.54 10.70 -61.93
N SER A 985 32.95 10.24 -60.74
CA SER A 985 33.87 10.97 -59.87
C SER A 985 35.26 11.12 -60.49
N ALA A 986 35.75 10.13 -61.25
CA ALA A 986 37.03 10.23 -61.94
C ALA A 986 37.02 11.32 -63.02
N PHE A 987 35.95 11.44 -63.81
CA PHE A 987 35.80 12.53 -64.77
C PHE A 987 35.66 13.89 -64.09
N SER A 988 34.87 13.98 -63.02
CA SER A 988 34.73 15.22 -62.27
C SER A 988 36.06 15.64 -61.61
N CYS A 989 36.88 14.67 -61.17
CA CYS A 989 38.24 14.89 -60.69
C CYS A 989 39.17 15.37 -61.82
N LEU A 990 39.09 14.73 -63.00
CA LEU A 990 39.88 15.08 -64.18
C LEU A 990 39.62 16.52 -64.62
N GLU A 991 38.35 16.91 -64.71
CA GLU A 991 37.90 18.27 -65.02
C GLU A 991 38.54 19.29 -64.07
N LYS A 992 38.39 19.08 -62.75
CA LYS A 992 38.97 19.93 -61.70
C LYS A 992 40.49 20.04 -61.82
N VAL A 993 41.18 18.93 -62.06
CA VAL A 993 42.64 18.88 -62.18
C VAL A 993 43.13 19.63 -63.42
N ILE A 994 42.48 19.44 -64.57
CA ILE A 994 42.85 20.15 -65.81
C ILE A 994 42.72 21.66 -65.62
N ILE A 995 41.58 22.11 -65.07
CA ILE A 995 41.34 23.53 -64.85
C ILE A 995 42.33 24.10 -63.81
N ALA A 996 42.56 23.39 -62.71
CA ALA A 996 43.40 23.88 -61.61
C ALA A 996 44.87 24.08 -62.00
N PHE A 997 45.48 23.14 -62.73
CA PHE A 997 46.88 23.25 -63.11
C PHE A 997 47.10 24.12 -64.36
N GLY A 998 46.12 24.19 -65.27
CA GLY A 998 46.20 25.07 -66.44
C GLY A 998 47.33 24.73 -67.43
N ASP A 999 47.95 23.54 -67.35
CA ASP A 999 49.07 23.15 -68.20
C ASP A 999 48.58 22.77 -69.62
N PRO A 1000 49.00 23.48 -70.68
CA PRO A 1000 48.57 23.18 -72.05
C PRO A 1000 48.92 21.76 -72.51
N LYS A 1001 49.98 21.15 -71.95
CA LYS A 1001 50.39 19.77 -72.28
C LYS A 1001 49.31 18.74 -71.92
N PHE A 1002 48.38 19.08 -71.03
CA PHE A 1002 47.30 18.18 -70.63
C PHE A 1002 46.33 17.89 -71.78
N PHE A 1003 46.19 18.82 -72.74
CA PHE A 1003 45.36 18.60 -73.92
C PHE A 1003 45.79 17.35 -74.69
N HIS A 1004 47.06 17.27 -75.08
CA HIS A 1004 47.60 16.13 -75.83
C HIS A 1004 47.55 14.82 -75.05
N ALA A 1005 47.71 14.88 -73.72
CA ALA A 1005 47.68 13.69 -72.88
C ALA A 1005 46.26 13.12 -72.68
N VAL A 1006 45.24 13.98 -72.65
CA VAL A 1006 43.88 13.60 -72.22
C VAL A 1006 42.91 13.50 -73.39
N PHE A 1007 42.95 14.45 -74.33
CA PHE A 1007 41.95 14.57 -75.39
C PHE A 1007 41.81 13.30 -76.26
N PRO A 1008 42.90 12.61 -76.68
CA PRO A 1008 42.78 11.38 -77.46
C PRO A 1008 41.98 10.27 -76.76
N MET A 1009 42.14 10.14 -75.44
CA MET A 1009 41.37 9.20 -74.64
C MET A 1009 39.89 9.61 -74.56
N LEU A 1010 39.59 10.89 -74.35
CA LEU A 1010 38.20 11.38 -74.31
C LEU A 1010 37.50 11.19 -75.66
N TYR A 1011 38.22 11.42 -76.76
CA TYR A 1011 37.76 11.16 -78.12
C TYR A 1011 37.39 9.68 -78.31
N GLU A 1012 38.30 8.75 -77.97
CA GLU A 1012 38.05 7.31 -78.10
C GLU A 1012 36.83 6.86 -77.28
N MET A 1013 36.70 7.38 -76.05
CA MET A 1013 35.56 7.08 -75.18
C MET A 1013 34.23 7.64 -75.72
N CYS A 1014 34.24 8.86 -76.27
CA CYS A 1014 33.10 9.50 -76.92
C CYS A 1014 32.66 8.72 -78.18
N ASN A 1015 33.62 8.35 -79.03
CA ASN A 1015 33.37 7.58 -80.25
C ASN A 1015 32.80 6.19 -79.94
N THR A 1016 33.36 5.50 -78.95
CA THR A 1016 32.83 4.20 -78.49
C THR A 1016 31.41 4.30 -77.95
N ALA A 1017 31.07 5.39 -77.25
CA ALA A 1017 29.71 5.65 -76.79
C ALA A 1017 28.74 5.87 -77.96
N SER A 1018 29.15 6.63 -78.98
CA SER A 1018 28.38 6.85 -80.21
C SER A 1018 28.02 5.55 -80.93
N ILE A 1019 29.01 4.66 -81.12
CA ILE A 1019 28.80 3.37 -81.80
C ILE A 1019 27.77 2.51 -81.05
N LYS A 1020 27.85 2.45 -79.71
CA LYS A 1020 26.90 1.69 -78.88
C LYS A 1020 25.48 2.26 -78.93
N THR A 1021 25.33 3.58 -78.86
CA THR A 1021 24.02 4.25 -78.94
C THR A 1021 23.36 4.02 -80.30
N ASN A 1022 24.13 4.11 -81.40
CA ASN A 1022 23.61 3.82 -82.75
C ASN A 1022 23.17 2.35 -82.91
N THR A 1023 23.87 1.42 -82.24
CA THR A 1023 23.51 -0.01 -82.25
C THR A 1023 22.25 -0.29 -81.42
N GLN A 1024 22.05 0.39 -80.27
CA GLN A 1024 20.83 0.28 -79.46
C GLN A 1024 19.60 0.91 -80.13
N VAL A 1025 19.78 2.04 -80.84
CA VAL A 1025 18.70 2.70 -81.60
C VAL A 1025 18.24 1.84 -82.78
N GLN A 1026 19.13 1.02 -83.38
CA GLN A 1026 18.76 0.05 -84.42
C GLN A 1026 18.07 -1.21 -83.87
N ALA A 1027 18.33 -1.61 -82.62
CA ALA A 1027 17.68 -2.77 -81.99
C ALA A 1027 16.31 -2.44 -81.37
N ALA A 1028 16.05 -1.17 -81.06
CA ALA A 1028 14.81 -0.71 -80.41
C ALA A 1028 13.60 -0.61 -81.34
N SER A 1029 13.69 -0.99 -82.62
CA SER A 1029 12.52 -1.05 -83.51
C SER A 1029 11.62 -2.26 -83.27
N ASP A 1030 12.05 -3.26 -82.49
CA ASP A 1030 11.29 -4.49 -82.20
C ASP A 1030 11.41 -4.93 -80.72
N ALA A 1031 10.83 -4.19 -79.76
CA ALA A 1031 10.34 -4.77 -78.49
C ALA A 1031 9.62 -3.75 -77.59
N VAL A 1032 8.48 -4.18 -77.05
CA VAL A 1032 7.65 -3.45 -76.08
C VAL A 1032 8.33 -3.39 -74.71
N LYS A 1033 8.30 -2.19 -74.12
CA LYS A 1033 8.81 -1.85 -72.78
C LYS A 1033 8.26 -2.78 -71.69
N THR A 1034 9.17 -3.43 -70.97
CA THR A 1034 8.99 -3.76 -69.54
C THR A 1034 10.25 -3.30 -68.81
N GLU A 1035 10.09 -2.26 -68.00
CA GLU A 1035 11.10 -1.76 -67.08
C GLU A 1035 11.33 -2.84 -66.01
N SER A 1036 12.46 -3.51 -66.09
CA SER A 1036 13.06 -4.21 -64.95
C SER A 1036 14.39 -3.54 -64.66
N GLU A 1037 14.39 -2.77 -63.57
CA GLU A 1037 15.59 -2.32 -62.87
C GLU A 1037 16.33 -3.56 -62.38
N ASN A 1038 17.26 -4.08 -63.19
CA ASN A 1038 18.38 -4.93 -62.77
C ASN A 1038 19.28 -5.18 -63.99
N GLY A 1039 20.26 -4.30 -64.19
CA GLY A 1039 21.21 -4.41 -65.29
C GLY A 1039 22.33 -3.41 -65.18
N GLU A 1040 23.45 -3.86 -64.60
CA GLU A 1040 24.76 -3.22 -64.68
C GLU A 1040 25.20 -3.10 -66.14
N ASP A 1041 24.86 -2.01 -66.82
CA ASP A 1041 25.58 -1.61 -68.04
C ASP A 1041 26.34 -0.32 -67.80
N GLY A 1042 27.67 -0.44 -67.80
CA GLY A 1042 28.65 0.63 -67.60
C GLY A 1042 28.67 1.64 -68.75
N HIS A 1043 27.52 2.23 -69.06
CA HIS A 1043 27.37 3.36 -69.96
C HIS A 1043 28.24 4.51 -69.46
N VAL A 1044 29.01 5.07 -70.38
CA VAL A 1044 29.93 6.16 -70.12
C VAL A 1044 29.10 7.44 -69.97
N PRO A 1045 29.25 8.23 -68.89
CA PRO A 1045 28.52 9.47 -68.70
C PRO A 1045 29.02 10.53 -69.69
N LEU A 1046 28.46 10.54 -70.91
CA LEU A 1046 28.96 11.36 -72.01
C LEU A 1046 28.94 12.87 -71.66
N GLU A 1047 27.98 13.31 -70.84
CA GLU A 1047 27.94 14.66 -70.28
C GLU A 1047 29.24 15.02 -69.53
N LYS A 1048 29.72 14.15 -68.64
CA LYS A 1048 30.96 14.35 -67.88
C LYS A 1048 32.21 14.31 -68.76
N ILE A 1049 32.20 13.50 -69.82
CA ILE A 1049 33.27 13.52 -70.83
C ILE A 1049 33.30 14.88 -71.52
N MET A 1050 32.15 15.40 -71.94
CA MET A 1050 32.09 16.69 -72.61
C MET A 1050 32.58 17.83 -71.72
N GLU A 1051 32.27 17.83 -70.41
CA GLU A 1051 32.87 18.81 -69.49
C GLU A 1051 34.41 18.68 -69.38
N CYS A 1052 34.95 17.46 -69.44
CA CYS A 1052 36.40 17.26 -69.53
C CYS A 1052 36.98 17.75 -70.87
N VAL A 1053 36.28 17.56 -71.99
CA VAL A 1053 36.68 18.06 -73.33
C VAL A 1053 36.71 19.58 -73.32
N LYS A 1054 35.69 20.23 -72.77
CA LYS A 1054 35.65 21.68 -72.56
C LYS A 1054 36.84 22.17 -71.73
N SER A 1055 37.16 21.46 -70.65
CA SER A 1055 38.32 21.77 -69.81
C SER A 1055 39.65 21.61 -70.56
N CYS A 1056 39.77 20.59 -71.41
CA CYS A 1056 40.93 20.42 -72.30
C CYS A 1056 41.05 21.61 -73.27
N ILE A 1057 39.95 22.01 -73.93
CA ILE A 1057 39.92 23.17 -74.83
C ILE A 1057 40.31 24.46 -74.11
N GLN A 1058 39.95 24.60 -72.83
CA GLN A 1058 40.28 25.78 -72.03
C GLN A 1058 41.79 25.92 -71.79
N VAL A 1059 42.53 24.82 -71.62
CA VAL A 1059 43.98 24.86 -71.33
C VAL A 1059 44.84 24.73 -72.60
N ALA A 1060 44.30 24.18 -73.68
CA ALA A 1060 45.00 23.94 -74.94
C ALA A 1060 45.53 25.23 -75.58
N THR A 1061 46.73 25.19 -76.16
CA THR A 1061 47.15 26.25 -77.08
C THR A 1061 46.34 26.18 -78.38
N ILE A 1062 46.36 27.25 -79.16
CA ILE A 1062 45.65 27.28 -80.45
C ILE A 1062 46.23 26.23 -81.41
N ASP A 1063 47.55 26.03 -81.38
CA ASP A 1063 48.23 24.97 -82.16
C ASP A 1063 47.73 23.58 -81.79
N ASP A 1064 47.56 23.31 -80.49
CA ASP A 1064 47.06 22.04 -80.00
C ASP A 1064 45.63 21.79 -80.50
N ILE A 1065 44.76 22.80 -80.44
CA ILE A 1065 43.38 22.74 -80.94
C ILE A 1065 43.38 22.44 -82.46
N LEU A 1066 44.21 23.13 -83.23
CA LEU A 1066 44.30 22.95 -84.69
C LEU A 1066 44.85 21.58 -85.07
N SER A 1067 45.79 21.04 -84.29
CA SER A 1067 46.34 19.70 -84.51
C SER A 1067 45.30 18.58 -84.33
N ALA A 1068 44.29 18.81 -83.48
CA ALA A 1068 43.20 17.87 -83.18
C ALA A 1068 41.85 18.26 -83.84
N LYS A 1069 41.87 19.14 -84.85
CA LYS A 1069 40.67 19.75 -85.44
C LYS A 1069 39.59 18.77 -85.89
N ALA A 1070 39.96 17.71 -86.60
CA ALA A 1070 39.02 16.73 -87.14
C ALA A 1070 38.33 15.95 -86.00
N ASP A 1071 39.11 15.58 -84.97
CA ASP A 1071 38.62 14.83 -83.81
C ASP A 1071 37.73 15.69 -82.91
N LEU A 1072 38.04 16.98 -82.75
CA LEU A 1072 37.21 17.95 -82.02
C LEU A 1072 35.85 18.15 -82.69
N ILE A 1073 35.83 18.41 -84.00
CA ILE A 1073 34.57 18.54 -84.76
C ILE A 1073 33.75 17.26 -84.63
N HIS A 1074 34.37 16.10 -84.79
CA HIS A 1074 33.68 14.81 -84.67
C HIS A 1074 33.05 14.59 -83.29
N VAL A 1075 33.76 14.88 -82.20
CA VAL A 1075 33.22 14.78 -80.82
C VAL A 1075 32.04 15.72 -80.59
N LEU A 1076 32.11 16.95 -81.12
CA LEU A 1076 31.02 17.92 -81.00
C LEU A 1076 29.78 17.45 -81.79
N ILE A 1077 29.95 16.92 -83.01
CA ILE A 1077 28.85 16.31 -83.79
C ILE A 1077 28.23 15.12 -83.05
N ILE A 1078 29.05 14.24 -82.47
CA ILE A 1078 28.56 13.11 -81.66
C ILE A 1078 27.66 13.62 -80.53
N SER A 1079 28.11 14.63 -79.78
CA SER A 1079 27.34 15.18 -78.65
C SER A 1079 25.99 15.79 -79.05
N LEU A 1080 25.89 16.30 -80.29
CA LEU A 1080 24.67 16.90 -80.85
C LEU A 1080 23.78 15.88 -81.58
N SER A 1081 24.18 14.61 -81.70
CA SER A 1081 23.42 13.59 -82.42
C SER A 1081 22.05 13.28 -81.77
N PRO A 1082 21.02 12.88 -82.53
CA PRO A 1082 19.65 12.70 -82.03
C PRO A 1082 19.49 11.61 -80.97
N GLY A 1083 20.42 10.65 -80.88
CA GLY A 1083 20.37 9.54 -79.92
C GLY A 1083 20.76 9.88 -78.46
N PHE A 1084 21.19 11.11 -78.16
CA PHE A 1084 21.64 11.50 -76.83
C PHE A 1084 20.67 12.46 -76.11
N LEU A 1085 20.67 12.39 -74.77
CA LEU A 1085 19.87 13.27 -73.91
C LEU A 1085 20.23 14.75 -74.10
N TRP A 1086 19.26 15.63 -73.85
CA TRP A 1086 19.46 17.07 -74.00
C TRP A 1086 20.57 17.64 -73.09
N THR A 1087 20.86 17.01 -71.93
CA THR A 1087 21.96 17.43 -71.04
C THR A 1087 23.33 17.21 -71.67
N VAL A 1088 23.52 16.10 -72.41
CA VAL A 1088 24.73 15.86 -73.20
C VAL A 1088 24.88 16.89 -74.32
N LYS A 1089 23.77 17.20 -75.02
CA LYS A 1089 23.74 18.23 -76.06
C LYS A 1089 24.10 19.61 -75.48
N MET A 1090 23.65 19.93 -74.26
CA MET A 1090 24.02 21.15 -73.55
C MET A 1090 25.52 21.25 -73.27
N SER A 1091 26.14 20.18 -72.75
CA SER A 1091 27.60 20.15 -72.54
C SER A 1091 28.35 20.26 -73.87
N GLY A 1092 27.84 19.65 -74.94
CA GLY A 1092 28.33 19.83 -76.30
C GLY A 1092 28.32 21.29 -76.75
N ILE A 1093 27.16 21.96 -76.63
CA ILE A 1093 27.01 23.40 -76.90
C ILE A 1093 27.98 24.23 -76.07
N SER A 1094 28.15 23.90 -74.79
CA SER A 1094 29.11 24.60 -73.92
C SER A 1094 30.56 24.44 -74.38
N CYS A 1095 30.94 23.26 -74.91
CA CYS A 1095 32.24 23.04 -75.54
C CYS A 1095 32.41 23.90 -76.79
N VAL A 1096 31.36 24.01 -77.63
CA VAL A 1096 31.38 24.86 -78.82
C VAL A 1096 31.58 26.32 -78.43
N GLY A 1097 30.78 26.86 -77.50
CA GLY A 1097 30.94 28.23 -77.03
C GLY A 1097 32.33 28.49 -76.43
N LYS A 1098 32.87 27.53 -75.66
CA LYS A 1098 34.23 27.63 -75.13
C LYS A 1098 35.28 27.62 -76.23
N LEU A 1099 35.14 26.74 -77.23
CA LEU A 1099 36.01 26.70 -78.41
C LEU A 1099 35.96 28.03 -79.17
N CYS A 1100 34.75 28.55 -79.42
CA CYS A 1100 34.55 29.84 -80.08
C CYS A 1100 35.25 30.97 -79.34
N SER A 1101 35.22 30.99 -78.00
CA SER A 1101 35.89 32.02 -77.20
C SER A 1101 37.42 32.04 -77.30
N ARG A 1102 38.06 30.97 -77.81
CA ARG A 1102 39.54 30.86 -77.89
C ARG A 1102 40.16 31.57 -79.08
N PHE A 1103 39.38 31.83 -80.12
CA PHE A 1103 39.88 32.33 -81.40
C PHE A 1103 39.76 33.85 -81.63
N PRO A 1104 38.82 34.62 -81.04
CA PRO A 1104 38.67 36.05 -81.31
C PRO A 1104 39.94 36.88 -81.14
N SER A 1105 40.78 36.55 -80.15
CA SER A 1105 42.04 37.26 -79.87
C SER A 1105 43.09 37.14 -80.99
N LEU A 1106 43.03 36.09 -81.82
CA LEU A 1106 43.97 35.87 -82.93
C LEU A 1106 43.80 36.88 -84.07
N TRP A 1107 42.60 37.42 -84.26
CA TRP A 1107 42.29 38.35 -85.34
C TRP A 1107 42.23 39.81 -84.87
N THR A 1108 42.40 40.06 -83.56
CA THR A 1108 42.44 41.40 -82.97
C THR A 1108 43.85 41.88 -82.62
N ASP A 1109 44.76 40.99 -82.23
CA ASP A 1109 46.14 41.35 -81.87
C ASP A 1109 47.12 41.01 -83.00
N SER A 1110 47.71 42.04 -83.61
CA SER A 1110 48.78 41.90 -84.59
C SER A 1110 50.12 41.68 -83.90
N MET A 1111 50.56 40.43 -83.71
CA MET A 1111 51.97 40.01 -83.88
C MET A 1111 52.17 38.48 -83.70
N ASP A 1112 52.91 37.95 -84.68
CA ASP A 1112 53.83 36.79 -84.74
C ASP A 1112 53.37 35.31 -84.59
N ASP A 1113 53.83 34.54 -85.60
CA ASP A 1113 54.13 33.10 -85.72
C ASP A 1113 53.04 32.03 -85.93
N LEU A 1114 51.79 32.40 -86.23
CA LEU A 1114 50.80 31.45 -86.74
C LEU A 1114 50.26 31.86 -88.10
N SER A 1115 50.25 30.92 -89.07
CA SER A 1115 49.59 31.17 -90.34
C SER A 1115 48.07 31.30 -90.08
N PRO A 1116 47.45 32.48 -90.31
CA PRO A 1116 46.01 32.65 -90.07
C PRO A 1116 45.16 31.74 -90.97
N SER A 1117 45.76 31.11 -91.98
CA SER A 1117 45.12 30.23 -92.96
C SER A 1117 44.53 28.96 -92.35
N ASP A 1118 45.24 28.28 -91.45
CA ASP A 1118 44.76 27.00 -90.92
C ASP A 1118 43.70 27.17 -89.82
N ALA A 1119 43.78 28.24 -89.03
CA ALA A 1119 42.70 28.65 -88.12
C ALA A 1119 41.45 29.08 -88.87
N THR A 1120 41.60 29.82 -89.98
CA THR A 1120 40.49 30.22 -90.86
C THR A 1120 39.78 29.02 -91.47
N LYS A 1121 40.53 28.05 -92.01
CA LYS A 1121 39.96 26.79 -92.53
C LYS A 1121 39.22 26.01 -91.45
N PHE A 1122 39.78 25.94 -90.24
CA PHE A 1122 39.16 25.23 -89.14
C PHE A 1122 37.83 25.87 -88.71
N VAL A 1123 37.75 27.19 -88.59
CA VAL A 1123 36.49 27.86 -88.25
C VAL A 1123 35.44 27.70 -89.37
N HIS A 1124 35.85 27.72 -90.64
CA HIS A 1124 34.97 27.35 -91.76
C HIS A 1124 34.39 25.94 -91.58
N GLU A 1125 35.26 24.96 -91.35
CA GLU A 1125 34.88 23.55 -91.18
C GLU A 1125 33.97 23.35 -89.96
N LEU A 1126 34.29 24.02 -88.84
CA LEU A 1126 33.51 24.03 -87.61
C LEU A 1126 32.10 24.59 -87.84
N PHE A 1127 32.00 25.73 -88.52
CA PHE A 1127 30.73 26.40 -88.81
C PHE A 1127 29.82 25.53 -89.68
N HIS A 1128 30.32 25.07 -90.83
CA HIS A 1128 29.52 24.24 -91.75
C HIS A 1128 29.14 22.87 -91.17
N SER A 1129 29.96 22.32 -90.27
CA SER A 1129 29.68 21.02 -89.66
C SER A 1129 28.70 21.08 -88.49
N LEU A 1130 28.73 22.13 -87.67
CA LEU A 1130 27.94 22.22 -86.43
C LEU A 1130 26.62 22.96 -86.58
N VAL A 1131 26.53 23.99 -87.43
CA VAL A 1131 25.29 24.77 -87.60
C VAL A 1131 24.09 23.91 -88.02
N PRO A 1132 24.20 22.99 -89.01
CA PRO A 1132 23.09 22.10 -89.37
C PRO A 1132 22.62 21.24 -88.17
N LYS A 1133 23.57 20.75 -87.37
CA LYS A 1133 23.26 19.92 -86.19
C LYS A 1133 22.63 20.70 -85.04
N LEU A 1134 23.03 21.96 -84.85
CA LEU A 1134 22.40 22.85 -83.87
C LEU A 1134 20.96 23.19 -84.26
N LEU A 1135 20.72 23.50 -85.54
CA LEU A 1135 19.38 23.77 -86.07
C LEU A 1135 18.47 22.54 -85.92
N GLU A 1136 18.97 21.35 -86.25
CA GLU A 1136 18.29 20.06 -86.02
C GLU A 1136 17.96 19.86 -84.53
N CYS A 1137 18.87 20.20 -83.62
CA CYS A 1137 18.64 20.09 -82.18
C CYS A 1137 17.58 21.07 -81.65
N ILE A 1138 17.56 22.33 -82.12
CA ILE A 1138 16.55 23.33 -81.74
C ILE A 1138 15.15 22.86 -82.18
N HIS A 1139 15.06 22.16 -83.30
CA HIS A 1139 13.80 21.62 -83.81
C HIS A 1139 13.31 20.39 -83.02
N THR A 1140 14.24 19.55 -82.55
CA THR A 1140 13.93 18.23 -81.98
C THR A 1140 13.80 18.24 -80.45
N VAL A 1141 14.61 19.03 -79.75
CA VAL A 1141 14.55 19.17 -78.29
C VAL A 1141 13.34 20.05 -77.94
N LYS A 1142 12.69 19.81 -76.79
CA LYS A 1142 11.51 20.58 -76.34
C LYS A 1142 11.74 21.18 -74.95
N ILE A 1143 12.92 21.74 -74.72
CA ILE A 1143 13.36 22.31 -73.43
C ILE A 1143 13.76 23.77 -73.65
N ALA A 1144 13.02 24.72 -73.09
CA ALA A 1144 13.24 26.15 -73.34
C ALA A 1144 14.67 26.62 -73.01
N GLN A 1145 15.27 26.12 -71.91
CA GLN A 1145 16.66 26.43 -71.54
C GLN A 1145 17.66 25.96 -72.60
N PHE A 1146 17.42 24.79 -73.20
CA PHE A 1146 18.24 24.28 -74.31
C PHE A 1146 18.14 25.20 -75.52
N HIS A 1147 16.94 25.66 -75.86
CA HIS A 1147 16.72 26.52 -77.03
C HIS A 1147 17.45 27.85 -76.89
N VAL A 1148 17.45 28.45 -75.68
CA VAL A 1148 18.22 29.67 -75.40
C VAL A 1148 19.72 29.42 -75.59
N ALA A 1149 20.27 28.37 -74.98
CA ALA A 1149 21.70 28.06 -75.07
C ALA A 1149 22.14 27.69 -76.50
N ALA A 1150 21.35 26.90 -77.22
CA ALA A 1150 21.59 26.56 -78.62
C ALA A 1150 21.50 27.79 -79.53
N SER A 1151 20.52 28.68 -79.32
CA SER A 1151 20.41 29.92 -80.10
C SER A 1151 21.58 30.88 -79.81
N GLN A 1152 22.05 30.94 -78.56
CA GLN A 1152 23.22 31.73 -78.18
C GLN A 1152 24.49 31.18 -78.85
N CYS A 1153 24.69 29.86 -78.80
CA CYS A 1153 25.83 29.21 -79.44
C CYS A 1153 25.80 29.35 -80.97
N LEU A 1154 24.61 29.33 -81.57
CA LEU A 1154 24.44 29.62 -83.00
C LEU A 1154 24.89 31.03 -83.33
N LEU A 1155 24.49 32.02 -82.52
CA LEU A 1155 24.94 33.41 -82.68
C LEU A 1155 26.46 33.53 -82.55
N GLU A 1156 27.07 32.92 -81.52
CA GLU A 1156 28.52 32.93 -81.30
C GLU A 1156 29.31 32.32 -82.48
N LEU A 1157 28.80 31.23 -83.06
CA LEU A 1157 29.39 30.63 -84.27
C LEU A 1157 29.29 31.55 -85.49
N ILE A 1158 28.15 32.23 -85.67
CA ILE A 1158 27.94 33.19 -86.77
C ILE A 1158 28.85 34.41 -86.62
N GLU A 1159 29.00 34.94 -85.41
CA GLU A 1159 29.88 36.07 -85.10
C GLU A 1159 31.36 35.70 -85.27
N LEU A 1160 31.76 34.51 -84.84
CA LEU A 1160 33.12 34.02 -85.07
C LEU A 1160 33.41 33.84 -86.57
N TYR A 1161 32.45 33.26 -87.30
CA TYR A 1161 32.55 33.08 -88.74
C TYR A 1161 32.58 34.42 -89.50
N SER A 1162 31.79 35.41 -89.09
CA SER A 1162 31.74 36.73 -89.75
C SER A 1162 33.05 37.51 -89.63
N THR A 1163 33.75 37.33 -88.50
CA THR A 1163 35.08 37.90 -88.29
C THR A 1163 36.08 37.42 -89.36
N ILE A 1164 35.95 36.19 -89.84
CA ILE A 1164 36.87 35.54 -90.79
C ILE A 1164 36.38 35.61 -92.24
N SER A 1165 35.06 35.56 -92.47
CA SER A 1165 34.46 35.64 -93.81
C SER A 1165 34.72 36.98 -94.49
N SER A 1166 35.02 38.04 -93.72
CA SER A 1166 35.54 39.31 -94.23
C SER A 1166 36.88 39.18 -94.98
N LEU A 1167 37.64 38.11 -94.71
CA LEU A 1167 38.95 37.83 -95.30
C LEU A 1167 38.87 36.85 -96.48
N HIS A 1168 37.94 35.87 -96.48
CA HIS A 1168 37.72 34.89 -97.55
C HIS A 1168 36.20 34.57 -97.67
N PRO A 1169 35.48 35.03 -98.71
CA PRO A 1169 34.05 34.77 -98.84
C PRO A 1169 33.76 33.35 -99.37
N VAL A 1170 32.85 32.63 -98.70
CA VAL A 1170 32.28 31.34 -99.13
C VAL A 1170 30.76 31.39 -98.90
N GLU A 1171 29.98 30.77 -99.80
CA GLU A 1171 28.52 30.80 -99.79
C GLU A 1171 27.93 30.03 -98.57
N VAL A 1172 26.97 30.64 -97.87
CA VAL A 1172 26.32 30.08 -96.67
C VAL A 1172 24.80 30.16 -96.81
N ASP A 1173 24.10 29.01 -96.73
CA ASP A 1173 22.64 28.90 -96.97
C ASP A 1173 21.85 28.39 -95.73
N PHE A 1174 22.02 29.02 -94.56
CA PHE A 1174 21.27 28.67 -93.33
C PHE A 1174 20.18 29.69 -92.96
N LYS A 1175 20.03 30.77 -93.73
CA LYS A 1175 19.13 31.90 -93.41
C LYS A 1175 17.66 31.48 -93.41
N ALA A 1176 17.25 30.66 -94.37
CA ALA A 1176 15.87 30.18 -94.48
C ALA A 1176 15.46 29.31 -93.26
N GLU A 1177 16.38 28.46 -92.80
CA GLU A 1177 16.17 27.55 -91.67
C GLU A 1177 16.05 28.31 -90.34
N VAL A 1178 16.87 29.35 -90.12
CA VAL A 1178 16.78 30.23 -88.93
C VAL A 1178 15.45 31.00 -88.89
N VAL A 1179 14.96 31.48 -90.05
CA VAL A 1179 13.64 32.14 -90.14
C VAL A 1179 12.51 31.17 -89.83
N SER A 1180 12.59 29.93 -90.32
CA SER A 1180 11.61 28.89 -89.99
C SER A 1180 11.57 28.60 -88.48
N LEU A 1181 12.75 28.51 -87.83
CA LEU A 1181 12.82 28.32 -86.38
C LEU A 1181 12.26 29.51 -85.59
N LEU A 1182 12.43 30.75 -86.06
CA LEU A 1182 11.89 31.95 -85.41
C LEU A 1182 10.35 31.94 -85.31
N GLU A 1183 9.68 31.34 -86.29
CA GLU A 1183 8.22 31.20 -86.32
C GLU A 1183 7.73 30.10 -85.36
N LEU A 1184 8.53 29.05 -85.19
CA LEU A 1184 8.19 27.88 -84.37
C LEU A 1184 8.61 28.03 -82.90
N GLU A 1185 9.60 28.86 -82.61
CA GLU A 1185 10.14 29.07 -81.26
C GLU A 1185 9.09 29.68 -80.33
N LYS A 1186 9.09 29.26 -79.05
CA LYS A 1186 8.15 29.74 -78.03
C LYS A 1186 8.82 30.59 -76.95
N SER A 1187 10.12 30.42 -76.72
CA SER A 1187 10.89 31.24 -75.80
C SER A 1187 11.21 32.61 -76.42
N GLU A 1188 10.74 33.70 -75.81
CA GLU A 1188 11.02 35.06 -76.30
C GLU A 1188 12.51 35.41 -76.24
N GLU A 1189 13.25 34.86 -75.27
CA GLU A 1189 14.69 35.03 -75.18
C GLU A 1189 15.42 34.31 -76.33
N ALA A 1190 15.05 33.06 -76.61
CA ALA A 1190 15.60 32.31 -77.75
C ALA A 1190 15.23 32.98 -79.09
N LYS A 1191 14.00 33.46 -79.25
CA LYS A 1191 13.59 34.24 -80.43
C LYS A 1191 14.45 35.49 -80.62
N SER A 1192 14.76 36.21 -79.54
CA SER A 1192 15.62 37.40 -79.60
C SER A 1192 17.02 37.04 -80.13
N LEU A 1193 17.61 35.95 -79.63
CA LEU A 1193 18.93 35.45 -80.07
C LEU A 1193 18.90 34.95 -81.52
N LEU A 1194 17.84 34.27 -81.95
CA LEU A 1194 17.66 33.84 -83.33
C LEU A 1194 17.47 35.03 -84.29
N ARG A 1195 16.80 36.12 -83.85
CA ARG A 1195 16.72 37.37 -84.66
C ARG A 1195 18.10 37.98 -84.86
N LYS A 1196 18.90 38.07 -83.79
CA LYS A 1196 20.30 38.53 -83.88
C LYS A 1196 21.12 37.63 -84.81
N SER A 1197 20.95 36.32 -84.73
CA SER A 1197 21.63 35.35 -85.60
C SER A 1197 21.27 35.54 -87.07
N ARG A 1198 19.97 35.74 -87.37
CA ARG A 1198 19.47 36.07 -88.72
C ARG A 1198 20.08 37.37 -89.24
N ASP A 1199 20.15 38.40 -88.41
CA ASP A 1199 20.66 39.71 -88.79
C ASP A 1199 22.18 39.65 -89.01
N ALA A 1200 22.92 38.90 -88.19
CA ALA A 1200 24.35 38.67 -88.36
C ALA A 1200 24.67 37.86 -89.64
N LEU A 1201 23.89 36.84 -89.97
CA LEU A 1201 24.00 36.10 -91.24
C LEU A 1201 23.72 36.99 -92.47
N ALA A 1202 22.82 37.97 -92.36
CA ALA A 1202 22.51 38.89 -93.45
C ALA A 1202 23.64 39.87 -93.77
N ASN A 1203 24.59 40.07 -92.83
CA ASN A 1203 25.72 40.98 -92.98
C ASN A 1203 26.99 40.27 -93.50
N LEU A 1204 26.93 38.98 -93.81
CA LEU A 1204 28.06 38.23 -94.40
C LEU A 1204 28.23 38.53 -95.90
N PRO A 1205 29.46 38.66 -96.42
CA PRO A 1205 29.69 38.91 -97.84
C PRO A 1205 29.28 37.68 -98.68
N SER A 1206 28.27 37.83 -99.53
CA SER A 1206 27.89 36.82 -100.52
C SER A 1206 28.87 36.82 -101.69
N LEU A 1207 29.39 35.65 -102.08
CA LEU A 1207 29.96 35.45 -103.41
C LEU A 1207 28.85 35.69 -104.43
N ASN A 1208 29.01 36.70 -105.30
CA ASN A 1208 28.24 36.76 -106.54
C ASN A 1208 28.90 35.87 -107.60
#